data_AF-A0A7C4YV41-F1
#
_entry.id   AF-A0A7C4YV41-F1
#
_cell.length_a   1.000
_cell.length_b   1.000
_cell.length_c   1.000
_cell.angle_alpha   90.00
_cell.angle_beta   90.00
_cell.angle_gamma   90.00
#
_symmetry.space_group_name_H-M   'P 1'
#
loop_
_entity.id
_entity.type
_entity.pdbx_description
1 polymer ?
#
loop_
_entity_poly.entity_id
_entity_poly.type
_entity_poly.pdbx_seq_one_letter_code
_entity_poly.pdbx_strand_id
1 'polypeptide(L)'
;MKSKTFWLLLAASGLILVAIVIGIAWRGRAGTLGTAERLELLRLKSVALGHIENSDYAKAIPDLERIARQLPRDPLGSRNLAIAHFAPNDQGQSGSKGSPEAVAALMRSVEQMLSLEPDNPTAHMLAGRVFRDQADKARGNPQLMKQHLERAQAEFRQAAERNPADPAPHFDLYLIETDFVDPDRLSRAGMDALVAAARRAPNNLRAQLELAYRQAEAELPETLGTLEKVVNLMPPGNQAAQAEVAEALAVLKANPGKAPPEVAQRLFAARNLLQQDPTFNEGLRELMPHPLAFVLEDFRPEFYSDLPADADSAIKVAFAPKPLNVTGPGPIGAIALGDLDGTGKRRAWIVVYPGKEKTRVVTRDEAGKDLTPPIDLEGIYRGAVLADLDLDIKPVKETNLPADLDLLLFGPSGLRLFELREVDGKLAWNDRTTDAKLPMLGEVRWLDVADVDHDGNLDIVLGTSDGTRILRNSGDWVLEDITDRTPGLGSLTSIHGAFGDFDRDGDLDVYLASPDKGLALLENLRGGRFKMVQAAGFKPTSLLVLDANNDGRLDLLVTETSGAKLLLGGQDGRPHENPNPIPVPSSASGVRAGAVDYDNDGWQDVWLLTNDPAAPLRLYRNLQGKELGDASDLVRALQGPAASVEVLDHDEDGDLDLLVAGPAQVQLLENEGGNHNRWLKIRLRAMLNRDATAAGRAARVNYYGIGSTLEARAGRHHALQQVRGTETHFGLGDRRQAEVARIVWTNGVPQVIIRPQVNATVTEEQRPKGSCPFLYAWDGQRFVFVTDCLWSSALGMKLAHDVEMGHERQLNHLVIPGKVLVPRGGRYSLQFTNELWEAPYLDEVELWCIDHPKGVELYTNQRIPPVADGDLRLVLTANRYMPRAAHDHQGRDVLQQVARKDGVFVGGFERRRYVGLAEPHYLELDLGDLSGARSAALVLTGWIWPTDTSGNVAISRDPRFKGTSGGVGGVQPPALLAPDGSGSWKIIQPMMGFPCGKLQPLLVPLPLDQFSPGDYRVRIATSMEIYWDEAFVTTDLPSAEVGKLKVVRLKPVFADLHYRGFGQPYQESPFGPQLFAYEDVDRRPIWLPMPGPFTRYGTVREVLEMADDRYVVMSPGDELSLEFEALPPADPDRQRTFIFYASGWLKDFDMNGVSGEAAAPLPFAAMSKYPYAPPEVHPDPSFLREYMTRSAQLEAFWDALRPAAGSPQNWSAR
;
A
#
# COMPACT_ATOMS: atom_id res chain seq x y z
N MET A 1 -11.32 92.29 -9.40
CA MET A 1 -11.47 90.87 -9.82
C MET A 1 -10.10 90.17 -9.82
N LYS A 2 -9.48 89.89 -8.66
CA LYS A 2 -8.20 89.14 -8.60
C LYS A 2 -8.04 88.22 -7.37
N SER A 3 -9.04 88.07 -6.49
CA SER A 3 -8.91 87.16 -5.33
C SER A 3 -9.69 85.85 -5.47
N LYS A 4 -10.83 85.82 -6.19
CA LYS A 4 -11.62 84.59 -6.37
C LYS A 4 -10.94 83.56 -7.29
N THR A 5 -10.26 84.00 -8.35
CA THR A 5 -9.56 83.11 -9.29
C THR A 5 -8.33 82.44 -8.68
N PHE A 6 -7.64 83.11 -7.75
CA PHE A 6 -6.47 82.56 -7.06
C PHE A 6 -6.85 81.43 -6.09
N TRP A 7 -7.93 81.62 -5.32
CA TRP A 7 -8.45 80.57 -4.42
C TRP A 7 -9.08 79.40 -5.17
N LEU A 8 -9.71 79.64 -6.33
CA LEU A 8 -10.21 78.57 -7.20
C LEU A 8 -9.07 77.75 -7.83
N LEU A 9 -7.96 78.39 -8.21
CA LEU A 9 -6.78 77.70 -8.74
C LEU A 9 -6.05 76.89 -7.66
N LEU A 10 -5.97 77.38 -6.41
CA LEU A 10 -5.42 76.65 -5.26
C LEU A 10 -6.30 75.47 -4.84
N ALA A 11 -7.63 75.63 -4.87
CA ALA A 11 -8.57 74.53 -4.62
C ALA A 11 -8.53 73.48 -5.74
N ALA A 12 -8.40 73.90 -7.00
CA ALA A 12 -8.27 72.99 -8.14
C ALA A 12 -6.92 72.24 -8.13
N SER A 13 -5.81 72.90 -7.77
CA SER A 13 -4.51 72.23 -7.64
C SER A 13 -4.45 71.32 -6.42
N GLY A 14 -5.12 71.67 -5.30
CA GLY A 14 -5.33 70.75 -4.17
C GLY A 14 -6.18 69.53 -4.53
N LEU A 15 -7.25 69.70 -5.30
CA LEU A 15 -8.09 68.60 -5.80
C LEU A 15 -7.37 67.74 -6.84
N ILE A 16 -6.52 68.31 -7.69
CA ILE A 16 -5.68 67.57 -8.64
C ILE A 16 -4.59 66.81 -7.87
N LEU A 17 -3.97 67.39 -6.84
CA LEU A 17 -3.00 66.67 -6.01
C LEU A 17 -3.67 65.54 -5.24
N VAL A 18 -4.87 65.75 -4.70
CA VAL A 18 -5.67 64.71 -4.04
C VAL A 18 -6.14 63.66 -5.05
N ALA A 19 -6.51 64.02 -6.28
CA ALA A 19 -6.87 63.07 -7.33
C ALA A 19 -5.65 62.32 -7.91
N ILE A 20 -4.46 62.91 -7.87
CA ILE A 20 -3.20 62.25 -8.23
C ILE A 20 -2.74 61.35 -7.07
N VAL A 21 -2.88 61.77 -5.81
CA VAL A 21 -2.56 60.94 -4.64
C VAL A 21 -3.58 59.81 -4.48
N ILE A 22 -4.88 60.07 -4.71
CA ILE A 22 -5.91 59.03 -4.81
C ILE A 22 -5.68 58.20 -6.08
N GLY A 23 -5.30 58.78 -7.21
CA GLY A 23 -5.00 58.05 -8.45
C GLY A 23 -3.74 57.17 -8.36
N ILE A 24 -2.73 57.58 -7.59
CA ILE A 24 -1.52 56.81 -7.25
C ILE A 24 -1.84 55.79 -6.15
N ALA A 25 -2.71 56.11 -5.18
CA ALA A 25 -3.22 55.18 -4.19
C ALA A 25 -4.26 54.19 -4.75
N TRP A 26 -4.88 54.49 -5.90
CA TRP A 26 -5.89 53.65 -6.57
C TRP A 26 -5.24 52.83 -7.69
N ARG A 27 -4.25 53.39 -8.43
CA ARG A 27 -3.34 52.59 -9.28
C ARG A 27 -2.40 51.71 -8.46
N GLY A 28 -2.08 52.10 -7.22
CA GLY A 28 -1.41 51.25 -6.22
C GLY A 28 -2.35 50.32 -5.45
N ARG A 29 -3.67 50.30 -5.77
CA ARG A 29 -4.68 49.41 -5.16
C ARG A 29 -5.43 48.54 -6.18
N ALA A 30 -5.03 48.52 -7.45
CA ALA A 30 -5.13 47.31 -8.26
C ALA A 30 -4.00 46.39 -7.78
N GLY A 31 -4.18 45.84 -6.57
CA GLY A 31 -3.10 45.30 -5.76
C GLY A 31 -2.39 44.15 -6.47
N THR A 32 -1.11 44.35 -6.77
CA THR A 32 -0.18 43.23 -6.81
C THR A 32 -0.26 42.56 -5.44
N LEU A 33 -0.78 41.33 -5.39
CA LEU A 33 -0.85 40.53 -4.15
C LEU A 33 0.51 40.59 -3.45
N GLY A 34 0.51 40.94 -2.17
CA GLY A 34 1.73 40.96 -1.37
C GLY A 34 2.28 39.55 -1.16
N THR A 35 3.56 39.39 -0.85
CA THR A 35 4.20 38.07 -0.64
C THR A 35 3.44 37.20 0.36
N ALA A 36 2.98 37.76 1.49
CA ALA A 36 2.21 37.03 2.48
C ALA A 36 0.84 36.56 1.95
N GLU A 37 0.17 37.35 1.11
CA GLU A 37 -1.10 36.98 0.49
C GLU A 37 -0.90 35.89 -0.57
N ARG A 38 0.19 35.95 -1.33
CA ARG A 38 0.56 34.88 -2.28
C ARG A 38 0.92 33.58 -1.57
N LEU A 39 1.67 33.65 -0.46
CA LEU A 39 1.97 32.48 0.38
C LEU A 39 0.69 31.88 0.99
N GLU A 40 -0.25 32.72 1.43
CA GLU A 40 -1.57 32.24 1.89
C GLU A 40 -2.38 31.62 0.74
N LEU A 41 -2.34 32.18 -0.47
CA LEU A 41 -2.97 31.58 -1.65
C LEU A 41 -2.31 30.26 -2.05
N LEU A 42 -0.99 30.11 -1.90
CA LEU A 42 -0.31 28.84 -2.07
C LEU A 42 -0.76 27.82 -1.01
N ARG A 43 -0.88 28.25 0.24
CA ARG A 43 -1.40 27.40 1.33
C ARG A 43 -2.83 26.95 1.02
N LEU A 44 -3.72 27.88 0.65
CA LEU A 44 -5.11 27.58 0.28
C LEU A 44 -5.18 26.66 -0.94
N LYS A 45 -4.35 26.90 -1.96
CA LYS A 45 -4.21 26.02 -3.13
C LYS A 45 -3.85 24.61 -2.71
N SER A 46 -2.80 24.45 -1.91
CA SER A 46 -2.34 23.15 -1.42
C SER A 46 -3.38 22.44 -0.57
N VAL A 47 -4.10 23.17 0.30
CA VAL A 47 -5.18 22.61 1.12
C VAL A 47 -6.37 22.20 0.25
N ALA A 48 -6.79 23.04 -0.70
CA ALA A 48 -7.90 22.76 -1.61
C ALA A 48 -7.62 21.58 -2.55
N LEU A 49 -6.40 21.50 -3.09
CA LEU A 49 -5.95 20.37 -3.91
C LEU A 49 -5.86 19.10 -3.09
N GLY A 50 -5.28 19.16 -1.88
CA GLY A 50 -5.31 18.03 -0.95
C GLY A 50 -6.73 17.57 -0.63
N HIS A 51 -7.70 18.49 -0.51
CA HIS A 51 -9.11 18.11 -0.36
C HIS A 51 -9.69 17.47 -1.64
N ILE A 52 -9.40 17.99 -2.83
CA ILE A 52 -9.82 17.40 -4.12
C ILE A 52 -9.24 15.98 -4.31
N GLU A 53 -7.95 15.80 -4.02
CA GLU A 53 -7.22 14.52 -4.12
C GLU A 53 -7.79 13.49 -3.14
N ASN A 54 -8.19 13.93 -1.95
CA ASN A 54 -8.89 13.11 -0.96
C ASN A 54 -10.40 12.96 -1.23
N SER A 55 -10.90 13.43 -2.39
CA SER A 55 -12.33 13.45 -2.76
C SER A 55 -13.25 14.26 -1.82
N ASP A 56 -12.70 15.04 -0.89
CA ASP A 56 -13.42 15.92 0.04
C ASP A 56 -13.77 17.26 -0.64
N TYR A 57 -14.50 17.18 -1.75
CA TYR A 57 -14.82 18.33 -2.60
C TYR A 57 -15.59 19.43 -1.84
N ALA A 58 -16.38 19.04 -0.84
CA ALA A 58 -17.12 19.98 0.01
C ALA A 58 -16.20 20.89 0.82
N LYS A 59 -15.05 20.39 1.32
CA LYS A 59 -14.04 21.21 1.99
C LYS A 59 -13.14 21.95 1.01
N ALA A 60 -12.94 21.45 -0.20
CA ALA A 60 -12.19 22.16 -1.24
C ALA A 60 -12.94 23.42 -1.73
N ILE A 61 -14.27 23.33 -1.91
CA ILE A 61 -15.08 24.40 -2.53
C ILE A 61 -14.87 25.79 -1.88
N PRO A 62 -14.94 25.97 -0.54
CA PRO A 62 -14.74 27.29 0.08
C PRO A 62 -13.37 27.92 -0.24
N ASP A 63 -12.31 27.12 -0.26
CA ASP A 63 -10.96 27.56 -0.53
C ASP A 63 -10.78 27.88 -2.02
N LEU A 64 -11.31 27.03 -2.91
CA LEU A 64 -11.31 27.28 -4.35
C LEU A 64 -12.14 28.51 -4.74
N GLU A 65 -13.29 28.73 -4.09
CA GLU A 65 -14.07 29.95 -4.27
C GLU A 65 -13.29 31.18 -3.81
N ARG A 66 -12.55 31.07 -2.70
CA ARG A 66 -11.69 32.15 -2.22
C ARG A 66 -10.57 32.44 -3.20
N ILE A 67 -9.94 31.40 -3.75
CA ILE A 67 -8.94 31.51 -4.80
C ILE A 67 -9.54 32.18 -6.05
N ALA A 68 -10.67 31.70 -6.56
CA ALA A 68 -11.34 32.25 -7.74
C ALA A 68 -11.75 33.72 -7.55
N ARG A 69 -12.12 34.12 -6.32
CA ARG A 69 -12.41 35.52 -5.98
C ARG A 69 -11.16 36.41 -5.93
N GLN A 70 -10.05 35.90 -5.41
CA GLN A 70 -8.81 36.68 -5.25
C GLN A 70 -7.94 36.69 -6.52
N LEU A 71 -8.06 35.66 -7.36
CA LEU A 71 -7.39 35.50 -8.65
C LEU A 71 -8.41 35.26 -9.77
N PRO A 72 -9.31 36.22 -10.08
CA PRO A 72 -10.42 36.00 -11.02
C PRO A 72 -10.02 35.80 -12.48
N ARG A 73 -8.74 36.03 -12.81
CA ARG A 73 -8.16 35.82 -14.15
C ARG A 73 -7.34 34.54 -14.26
N ASP A 74 -7.14 33.84 -13.13
CA ASP A 74 -6.44 32.58 -13.09
C ASP A 74 -7.46 31.42 -13.20
N PRO A 75 -7.26 30.47 -14.13
CA PRO A 75 -8.22 29.40 -14.36
C PRO A 75 -8.25 28.36 -13.24
N LEU A 76 -7.24 28.28 -12.35
CA LEU A 76 -7.14 27.26 -11.30
C LEU A 76 -8.41 27.22 -10.45
N GLY A 77 -8.86 28.39 -9.97
CA GLY A 77 -10.04 28.49 -9.13
C GLY A 77 -11.30 27.98 -9.84
N SER A 78 -11.59 28.47 -11.04
CA SER A 78 -12.82 28.10 -11.77
C SER A 78 -12.82 26.67 -12.30
N ARG A 79 -11.67 26.17 -12.79
CA ARG A 79 -11.58 24.80 -13.32
C ARG A 79 -11.71 23.79 -12.19
N ASN A 80 -10.97 23.98 -11.11
CA ASN A 80 -11.03 23.06 -9.97
C ASN A 80 -12.39 23.13 -9.26
N LEU A 81 -13.08 24.29 -9.26
CA LEU A 81 -14.47 24.37 -8.84
C LEU A 81 -15.41 23.58 -9.76
N ALA A 82 -15.23 23.66 -11.07
CA ALA A 82 -16.02 22.87 -12.02
C ALA A 82 -15.83 21.37 -11.77
N ILE A 83 -14.60 20.92 -11.50
CA ILE A 83 -14.28 19.55 -11.13
C ILE A 83 -14.91 19.19 -9.79
N ALA A 84 -14.73 20.00 -8.75
CA ALA A 84 -15.27 19.75 -7.41
C ALA A 84 -16.81 19.69 -7.38
N HIS A 85 -17.49 20.47 -8.23
CA HIS A 85 -18.94 20.40 -8.39
C HIS A 85 -19.41 19.24 -9.30
N PHE A 86 -18.56 18.79 -10.23
CA PHE A 86 -18.88 17.72 -11.18
C PHE A 86 -18.65 16.33 -10.58
N ALA A 87 -17.55 16.17 -9.85
CA ALA A 87 -17.10 14.92 -9.26
C ALA A 87 -18.13 14.37 -8.25
N PRO A 88 -18.19 13.04 -8.05
CA PRO A 88 -19.02 12.44 -7.02
C PRO A 88 -18.57 12.93 -5.64
N ASN A 89 -19.50 13.42 -4.82
CA ASN A 89 -19.22 13.76 -3.43
C ASN A 89 -18.92 12.50 -2.60
N ASP A 90 -18.50 12.67 -1.35
CA ASP A 90 -18.26 11.62 -0.33
C ASP A 90 -19.46 10.69 -0.06
N GLN A 91 -20.61 10.92 -0.71
CA GLN A 91 -21.80 10.06 -0.70
C GLN A 91 -22.06 9.40 -2.06
N GLY A 92 -21.08 9.33 -2.97
CA GLY A 92 -21.17 8.57 -4.22
C GLY A 92 -22.23 9.12 -5.17
N GLN A 93 -22.73 10.32 -4.89
CA GLN A 93 -23.62 11.08 -5.74
C GLN A 93 -22.75 12.08 -6.48
N SER A 94 -22.81 12.13 -7.82
CA SER A 94 -22.29 13.29 -8.56
C SER A 94 -22.73 14.59 -7.86
N GLY A 95 -21.87 15.59 -7.67
CA GLY A 95 -22.24 16.85 -7.03
C GLY A 95 -23.49 17.54 -7.65
N SER A 96 -23.84 17.15 -8.88
CA SER A 96 -25.06 17.58 -9.59
C SER A 96 -26.32 16.71 -9.39
N LYS A 97 -26.33 15.76 -8.43
CA LYS A 97 -27.59 15.25 -7.83
C LYS A 97 -28.15 16.23 -6.78
N GLY A 98 -27.38 17.28 -6.45
CA GLY A 98 -27.78 18.34 -5.54
C GLY A 98 -28.84 19.26 -6.13
N SER A 99 -29.50 19.97 -5.22
CA SER A 99 -30.49 21.03 -5.47
C SER A 99 -30.18 21.92 -6.69
N PRO A 100 -31.19 22.59 -7.30
CA PRO A 100 -30.99 23.48 -8.45
C PRO A 100 -29.82 24.47 -8.31
N GLU A 101 -29.48 24.86 -7.09
CA GLU A 101 -28.34 25.72 -6.76
C GLU A 101 -26.97 25.07 -7.07
N ALA A 102 -26.81 23.78 -6.81
CA ALA A 102 -25.57 23.04 -7.07
C ALA A 102 -25.31 22.87 -8.57
N VAL A 103 -26.34 22.52 -9.34
CA VAL A 103 -26.28 22.48 -10.80
C VAL A 103 -25.95 23.88 -11.36
N ALA A 104 -26.55 24.93 -10.81
CA ALA A 104 -26.23 26.29 -11.22
C ALA A 104 -24.79 26.69 -10.86
N ALA A 105 -24.23 26.22 -9.75
CA ALA A 105 -22.84 26.45 -9.37
C ALA A 105 -21.85 25.72 -10.29
N LEU A 106 -22.14 24.46 -10.62
CA LEU A 106 -21.39 23.69 -11.61
C LEU A 106 -21.36 24.42 -12.96
N MET A 107 -22.53 24.78 -13.49
CA MET A 107 -22.62 25.45 -14.78
C MET A 107 -21.91 26.80 -14.79
N ARG A 108 -22.00 27.60 -13.71
CA ARG A 108 -21.23 28.84 -13.59
C ARG A 108 -19.72 28.60 -13.65
N SER A 109 -19.24 27.56 -12.98
CA SER A 109 -17.81 27.23 -12.94
C SER A 109 -17.31 26.76 -14.30
N VAL A 110 -18.10 25.94 -15.01
CA VAL A 110 -17.80 25.49 -16.39
C VAL A 110 -17.74 26.67 -17.36
N GLU A 111 -18.73 27.56 -17.33
CA GLU A 111 -18.75 28.74 -18.20
C GLU A 111 -17.59 29.70 -17.90
N GLN A 112 -17.26 29.90 -16.61
CA GLN A 112 -16.12 30.70 -16.21
C GLN A 112 -14.80 30.08 -16.70
N MET A 113 -14.62 28.77 -16.54
CA MET A 113 -13.48 28.02 -17.06
C MET A 113 -13.34 28.18 -18.58
N LEU A 114 -14.41 27.91 -19.35
CA LEU A 114 -14.39 28.06 -20.81
C LEU A 114 -14.09 29.49 -21.25
N SER A 115 -14.51 30.50 -20.48
CA SER A 115 -14.20 31.91 -20.77
C SER A 115 -12.74 32.27 -20.54
N LEU A 116 -12.08 31.64 -19.55
CA LEU A 116 -10.67 31.86 -19.22
C LEU A 116 -9.73 31.03 -20.10
N GLU A 117 -10.25 29.95 -20.69
CA GLU A 117 -9.48 28.94 -21.42
C GLU A 117 -10.16 28.48 -22.74
N PRO A 118 -10.53 29.40 -23.64
CA PRO A 118 -11.32 29.08 -24.85
C PRO A 118 -10.57 28.25 -25.90
N ASP A 119 -9.24 28.20 -25.79
CA ASP A 119 -8.37 27.45 -26.70
C ASP A 119 -7.79 26.18 -26.06
N ASN A 120 -8.16 25.86 -24.80
CA ASN A 120 -7.62 24.72 -24.09
C ASN A 120 -8.47 23.44 -24.39
N PRO A 121 -7.90 22.41 -25.05
CA PRO A 121 -8.64 21.18 -25.37
C PRO A 121 -9.17 20.46 -24.12
N THR A 122 -8.43 20.50 -23.01
CA THR A 122 -8.82 19.87 -21.73
C THR A 122 -10.05 20.54 -21.11
N ALA A 123 -10.17 21.86 -21.20
CA ALA A 123 -11.34 22.58 -20.71
C ALA A 123 -12.61 22.18 -21.48
N HIS A 124 -12.50 22.05 -22.82
CA HIS A 124 -13.58 21.54 -23.66
C HIS A 124 -13.89 20.06 -23.35
N MET A 125 -12.89 19.24 -23.09
CA MET A 125 -13.09 17.83 -22.71
C MET A 125 -13.90 17.69 -21.41
N LEU A 126 -13.51 18.44 -20.38
CA LEU A 126 -14.24 18.46 -19.09
C LEU A 126 -15.67 18.98 -19.27
N ALA A 127 -15.85 20.09 -20.00
CA ALA A 127 -17.18 20.63 -20.29
C ALA A 127 -18.06 19.61 -21.03
N GLY A 128 -17.52 18.92 -22.04
CA GLY A 128 -18.23 17.87 -22.78
C GLY A 128 -18.75 16.76 -21.88
N ARG A 129 -17.92 16.30 -20.93
CA ARG A 129 -18.30 15.27 -19.95
C ARG A 129 -19.34 15.75 -18.94
N VAL A 130 -19.22 17.01 -18.47
CA VAL A 130 -20.25 17.63 -17.64
C VAL A 130 -21.58 17.63 -18.38
N PHE A 131 -21.62 18.10 -19.62
CA PHE A 131 -22.87 18.13 -20.39
C PHE A 131 -23.41 16.73 -20.72
N ARG A 132 -22.56 15.73 -20.97
CA ARG A 132 -22.99 14.34 -21.16
C ARG A 132 -23.67 13.78 -19.90
N ASP A 133 -23.08 14.02 -18.74
CA ASP A 133 -23.67 13.64 -17.44
C ASP A 133 -25.00 14.36 -17.17
N GLN A 134 -25.09 15.65 -17.49
CA GLN A 134 -26.35 16.39 -17.37
C GLN A 134 -27.42 15.88 -18.35
N ALA A 135 -27.02 15.40 -19.53
CA ALA A 135 -27.94 14.73 -20.43
C ALA A 135 -28.49 13.41 -19.84
N ASP A 136 -27.63 12.60 -19.24
CA ASP A 136 -28.03 11.36 -18.57
C ASP A 136 -29.07 11.61 -17.46
N LYS A 137 -28.83 12.65 -16.65
CA LYS A 137 -29.78 13.09 -15.62
C LYS A 137 -31.09 13.63 -16.17
N ALA A 138 -31.06 14.17 -17.39
CA ALA A 138 -32.22 14.72 -18.06
C ALA A 138 -33.02 13.67 -18.86
N ARG A 139 -32.76 12.35 -18.73
CA ARG A 139 -33.53 11.29 -19.43
C ARG A 139 -35.05 11.41 -19.28
N GLY A 140 -35.55 11.94 -18.16
CA GLY A 140 -36.97 12.23 -17.93
C GLY A 140 -37.53 13.47 -18.65
N ASN A 141 -36.67 14.29 -19.26
CA ASN A 141 -37.01 15.50 -20.03
C ASN A 141 -36.28 15.50 -21.38
N PRO A 142 -36.90 14.93 -22.44
CA PRO A 142 -36.24 14.73 -23.74
C PRO A 142 -35.69 16.01 -24.39
N GLN A 143 -36.33 17.16 -24.17
CA GLN A 143 -35.87 18.42 -24.75
C GLN A 143 -34.60 18.92 -24.06
N LEU A 144 -34.53 18.83 -22.73
CA LEU A 144 -33.36 19.21 -21.96
C LEU A 144 -32.19 18.24 -22.17
N MET A 145 -32.48 16.94 -22.22
CA MET A 145 -31.49 15.90 -22.57
C MET A 145 -30.86 16.19 -23.93
N LYS A 146 -31.67 16.46 -24.94
CA LYS A 146 -31.19 16.79 -26.29
C LYS A 146 -30.29 18.02 -26.29
N GLN A 147 -30.67 19.08 -25.57
CA GLN A 147 -29.86 20.30 -25.46
C GLN A 147 -28.48 20.03 -24.84
N HIS A 148 -28.43 19.23 -23.77
CA HIS A 148 -27.18 18.85 -23.13
C HIS A 148 -26.32 17.95 -24.03
N LEU A 149 -26.91 16.99 -24.76
CA LEU A 149 -26.17 16.16 -25.71
C LEU A 149 -25.58 16.98 -26.86
N GLU A 150 -26.34 17.90 -27.44
CA GLU A 150 -25.85 18.79 -28.50
C GLU A 150 -24.66 19.62 -28.02
N ARG A 151 -24.72 20.09 -26.77
CA ARG A 151 -23.61 20.82 -26.17
C ARG A 151 -22.40 19.90 -25.92
N ALA A 152 -22.61 18.71 -25.34
CA ALA A 152 -21.54 17.75 -25.09
C ALA A 152 -20.79 17.39 -26.38
N GLN A 153 -21.52 17.08 -27.46
CA GLN A 153 -20.94 16.80 -28.76
C GLN A 153 -20.16 18.00 -29.33
N ALA A 154 -20.66 19.23 -29.16
CA ALA A 154 -19.95 20.42 -29.61
C ALA A 154 -18.61 20.58 -28.88
N GLU A 155 -18.59 20.41 -27.55
CA GLU A 155 -17.37 20.51 -26.75
C GLU A 155 -16.35 19.41 -27.07
N PHE A 156 -16.78 18.16 -27.24
CA PHE A 156 -15.87 17.08 -27.65
C PHE A 156 -15.28 17.30 -29.03
N ARG A 157 -16.03 17.89 -29.97
CA ARG A 157 -15.49 18.30 -31.28
C ARG A 157 -14.46 19.43 -31.13
N GLN A 158 -14.72 20.43 -30.29
CA GLN A 158 -13.76 21.50 -30.00
C GLN A 158 -12.46 20.96 -29.38
N ALA A 159 -12.56 19.98 -28.47
CA ALA A 159 -11.42 19.27 -27.90
C ALA A 159 -10.62 18.51 -28.96
N ALA A 160 -11.30 17.74 -29.82
CA ALA A 160 -10.66 17.00 -30.91
C ALA A 160 -10.02 17.89 -31.98
N GLU A 161 -10.61 19.05 -32.28
CA GLU A 161 -10.04 20.03 -33.22
C GLU A 161 -8.74 20.66 -32.69
N ARG A 162 -8.68 20.94 -31.38
CA ARG A 162 -7.52 21.56 -30.71
C ARG A 162 -6.43 20.56 -30.38
N ASN A 163 -6.78 19.30 -30.13
CA ASN A 163 -5.82 18.21 -29.95
C ASN A 163 -6.13 17.01 -30.87
N PRO A 164 -5.79 17.09 -32.17
CA PRO A 164 -6.15 16.06 -33.14
C PRO A 164 -5.49 14.70 -32.93
N ALA A 165 -4.47 14.60 -32.08
CA ALA A 165 -3.78 13.35 -31.76
C ALA A 165 -4.43 12.57 -30.62
N ASP A 166 -5.25 13.24 -29.79
CA ASP A 166 -5.87 12.64 -28.61
C ASP A 166 -7.00 11.66 -28.99
N PRO A 167 -6.93 10.38 -28.58
CA PRO A 167 -7.98 9.41 -28.85
C PRO A 167 -9.24 9.63 -28.00
N ALA A 168 -9.13 10.26 -26.82
CA ALA A 168 -10.19 10.33 -25.83
C ALA A 168 -11.46 11.08 -26.29
N PRO A 169 -11.42 12.28 -26.91
CA PRO A 169 -12.64 12.98 -27.33
C PRO A 169 -13.39 12.21 -28.42
N HIS A 170 -12.68 11.43 -29.26
CA HIS A 170 -13.30 10.55 -30.23
C HIS A 170 -13.97 9.35 -29.57
N PHE A 171 -13.36 8.78 -28.53
CA PHE A 171 -13.95 7.70 -27.77
C PHE A 171 -15.20 8.17 -26.98
N ASP A 172 -15.17 9.36 -26.39
CA ASP A 172 -16.33 9.95 -25.71
C ASP A 172 -17.50 10.26 -26.68
N LEU A 173 -17.20 10.68 -27.92
CA LEU A 173 -18.21 10.82 -28.98
C LEU A 173 -18.83 9.46 -29.37
N TYR A 174 -18.03 8.40 -29.41
CA TYR A 174 -18.54 7.03 -29.61
C TYR A 174 -19.51 6.62 -28.51
N LEU A 175 -19.17 6.90 -27.23
CA LEU A 175 -20.02 6.57 -26.09
C LEU A 175 -21.37 7.31 -26.09
N ILE A 176 -21.39 8.58 -26.52
CA ILE A 176 -22.68 9.30 -26.67
C ILE A 176 -23.64 8.54 -27.59
N GLU A 177 -23.12 8.00 -28.69
CA GLU A 177 -23.95 7.30 -29.67
C GLU A 177 -24.45 5.95 -29.13
N THR A 178 -23.64 5.23 -28.35
CA THR A 178 -24.05 3.96 -27.71
C THR A 178 -25.02 4.16 -26.55
N ASP A 179 -24.86 5.22 -25.76
CA ASP A 179 -25.55 5.36 -24.47
C ASP A 179 -26.93 6.04 -24.61
N PHE A 180 -27.17 6.77 -25.71
CA PHE A 180 -28.34 7.66 -25.87
C PHE A 180 -29.15 7.51 -27.17
N VAL A 181 -28.60 6.93 -28.24
CA VAL A 181 -29.29 6.88 -29.55
C VAL A 181 -29.97 5.53 -29.79
N ASP A 182 -29.21 4.43 -29.76
CA ASP A 182 -29.73 3.06 -29.86
C ASP A 182 -28.68 2.06 -29.29
N PRO A 183 -28.93 1.42 -28.13
CA PRO A 183 -27.97 0.49 -27.52
C PRO A 183 -27.77 -0.79 -28.35
N ASP A 184 -28.76 -1.17 -29.16
CA ASP A 184 -28.77 -2.42 -29.94
C ASP A 184 -28.12 -2.23 -31.33
N ARG A 185 -27.83 -0.99 -31.74
CA ARG A 185 -27.21 -0.72 -33.04
C ARG A 185 -26.39 0.57 -33.08
N LEU A 186 -25.07 0.44 -33.24
CA LEU A 186 -24.16 1.57 -33.37
C LEU A 186 -24.45 2.40 -34.64
N SER A 187 -24.58 3.73 -34.47
CA SER A 187 -24.74 4.65 -35.59
C SER A 187 -23.46 4.76 -36.44
N ARG A 188 -23.59 5.23 -37.69
CA ARG A 188 -22.41 5.48 -38.55
C ARG A 188 -21.45 6.49 -37.90
N ALA A 189 -21.99 7.52 -37.25
CA ALA A 189 -21.19 8.52 -36.56
C ALA A 189 -20.42 7.92 -35.36
N GLY A 190 -21.05 7.01 -34.61
CA GLY A 190 -20.40 6.28 -33.52
C GLY A 190 -19.28 5.37 -34.03
N MET A 191 -19.50 4.67 -35.15
CA MET A 191 -18.48 3.84 -35.77
C MET A 191 -17.28 4.67 -36.27
N ASP A 192 -17.52 5.80 -36.94
CA ASP A 192 -16.48 6.71 -37.41
C ASP A 192 -15.65 7.27 -36.24
N ALA A 193 -16.30 7.57 -35.11
CA ALA A 193 -15.65 8.03 -33.89
C ALA A 193 -14.78 6.93 -33.23
N LEU A 194 -15.26 5.69 -33.16
CA LEU A 194 -14.49 4.56 -32.63
C LEU A 194 -13.25 4.25 -33.50
N VAL A 195 -13.41 4.27 -34.82
CA VAL A 195 -12.28 4.14 -35.76
C VAL A 195 -11.26 5.26 -35.57
N ALA A 196 -11.73 6.49 -35.36
CA ALA A 196 -10.86 7.64 -35.09
C ALA A 196 -10.07 7.49 -33.79
N ALA A 197 -10.68 6.98 -32.72
CA ALA A 197 -10.01 6.70 -31.44
C ALA A 197 -8.96 5.58 -31.59
N ALA A 198 -9.36 4.42 -32.13
CA ALA A 198 -8.47 3.27 -32.31
C ALA A 198 -7.29 3.54 -33.26
N ARG A 199 -7.44 4.43 -34.24
CA ARG A 199 -6.33 4.84 -35.13
C ARG A 199 -5.29 5.68 -34.39
N ARG A 200 -5.71 6.48 -33.42
CA ARG A 200 -4.84 7.34 -32.60
C ARG A 200 -4.17 6.58 -31.46
N ALA A 201 -4.81 5.50 -30.99
CA ALA A 201 -4.29 4.61 -29.97
C ALA A 201 -4.05 3.18 -30.54
N PRO A 202 -3.05 2.99 -31.43
CA PRO A 202 -2.84 1.72 -32.13
C PRO A 202 -2.39 0.57 -31.21
N ASN A 203 -1.77 0.88 -30.08
CA ASN A 203 -1.29 -0.09 -29.08
C ASN A 203 -2.27 -0.26 -27.90
N ASN A 204 -3.41 0.41 -27.93
CA ASN A 204 -4.38 0.37 -26.85
C ASN A 204 -5.32 -0.82 -27.03
N LEU A 205 -5.14 -1.86 -26.20
CA LEU A 205 -5.91 -3.10 -26.29
C LEU A 205 -7.42 -2.86 -26.17
N ARG A 206 -7.85 -1.93 -25.31
CA ARG A 206 -9.27 -1.59 -25.11
C ARG A 206 -9.90 -1.03 -26.39
N ALA A 207 -9.26 -0.06 -27.04
CA ALA A 207 -9.75 0.53 -28.28
C ALA A 207 -9.77 -0.48 -29.43
N GLN A 208 -8.69 -1.28 -29.59
CA GLN A 208 -8.60 -2.26 -30.67
C GLN A 208 -9.61 -3.39 -30.50
N LEU A 209 -9.82 -3.89 -29.27
CA LEU A 209 -10.78 -4.94 -28.99
C LEU A 209 -12.22 -4.48 -29.19
N GLU A 210 -12.57 -3.27 -28.73
CA GLU A 210 -13.91 -2.72 -28.96
C GLU A 210 -14.17 -2.51 -30.46
N LEU A 211 -13.18 -2.01 -31.21
CA LEU A 211 -13.29 -1.86 -32.66
C LEU A 211 -13.48 -3.23 -33.34
N ALA A 212 -12.68 -4.24 -32.99
CA ALA A 212 -12.81 -5.58 -33.55
C ALA A 212 -14.18 -6.20 -33.27
N TYR A 213 -14.68 -6.03 -32.04
CA TYR A 213 -16.02 -6.48 -31.64
C TYR A 213 -17.12 -5.82 -32.47
N ARG A 214 -17.11 -4.48 -32.59
CA ARG A 214 -18.13 -3.74 -33.36
C ARG A 214 -18.04 -3.97 -34.87
N GLN A 215 -16.83 -4.18 -35.40
CA GLN A 215 -16.65 -4.59 -36.80
C GLN A 215 -17.22 -5.99 -37.06
N ALA A 216 -17.00 -6.93 -36.13
CA ALA A 216 -17.56 -8.28 -36.22
C ALA A 216 -19.09 -8.27 -36.16
N GLU A 217 -19.67 -7.49 -35.24
CA GLU A 217 -21.12 -7.31 -35.10
C GLU A 217 -21.77 -6.73 -36.37
N ALA A 218 -21.09 -5.79 -37.02
CA ALA A 218 -21.52 -5.18 -38.27
C ALA A 218 -21.11 -5.96 -39.54
N GLU A 219 -20.50 -7.15 -39.38
CA GLU A 219 -20.02 -8.02 -40.47
C GLU A 219 -19.04 -7.32 -41.44
N LEU A 220 -18.19 -6.42 -40.94
CA LEU A 220 -17.27 -5.62 -41.76
C LEU A 220 -16.00 -6.39 -42.17
N PRO A 221 -15.49 -6.22 -43.41
CA PRO A 221 -14.32 -6.94 -43.90
C PRO A 221 -13.01 -6.58 -43.18
N GLU A 222 -12.93 -5.40 -42.56
CA GLU A 222 -11.76 -4.93 -41.81
C GLU A 222 -11.52 -5.70 -40.51
N THR A 223 -12.51 -6.46 -40.02
CA THR A 223 -12.46 -7.21 -38.74
C THR A 223 -11.19 -8.04 -38.60
N LEU A 224 -10.75 -8.73 -39.67
CA LEU A 224 -9.59 -9.61 -39.62
C LEU A 224 -8.30 -8.85 -39.29
N GLY A 225 -8.07 -7.71 -39.95
CA GLY A 225 -6.87 -6.91 -39.73
C GLY A 225 -6.84 -6.26 -38.35
N THR A 226 -8.00 -5.89 -37.79
CA THR A 226 -8.08 -5.38 -36.42
C THR A 226 -7.86 -6.50 -35.40
N LEU A 227 -8.45 -7.67 -35.62
CA LEU A 227 -8.32 -8.82 -34.72
C LEU A 227 -6.88 -9.36 -34.64
N GLU A 228 -6.14 -9.35 -35.76
CA GLU A 228 -4.71 -9.69 -35.75
C GLU A 228 -3.86 -8.73 -34.91
N LYS A 229 -4.25 -7.45 -34.82
CA LYS A 229 -3.61 -6.50 -33.90
C LYS A 229 -3.95 -6.83 -32.44
N VAL A 230 -5.21 -7.13 -32.16
CA VAL A 230 -5.67 -7.50 -30.81
C VAL A 230 -4.84 -8.68 -30.29
N VAL A 231 -4.61 -9.72 -31.10
CA VAL A 231 -3.76 -10.87 -30.72
C VAL A 231 -2.36 -10.45 -30.27
N ASN A 232 -1.73 -9.49 -30.95
CA ASN A 232 -0.38 -9.04 -30.60
C ASN A 232 -0.35 -8.17 -29.33
N LEU A 233 -1.48 -7.60 -28.94
CA LEU A 233 -1.62 -6.76 -27.75
C LEU A 233 -2.11 -7.55 -26.52
N MET A 234 -2.38 -8.86 -26.66
CA MET A 234 -2.93 -9.64 -25.57
C MET A 234 -1.92 -9.82 -24.42
N PRO A 235 -2.34 -9.59 -23.16
CA PRO A 235 -1.50 -9.75 -21.99
C PRO A 235 -1.18 -11.24 -21.73
N PRO A 236 0.07 -11.61 -21.39
CA PRO A 236 0.45 -13.01 -21.13
C PRO A 236 -0.21 -13.63 -19.90
N GLY A 237 -0.69 -12.80 -18.96
CA GLY A 237 -1.31 -13.24 -17.71
C GLY A 237 -2.75 -13.77 -17.86
N ASN A 238 -3.45 -13.48 -18.98
CA ASN A 238 -4.86 -13.83 -19.15
C ASN A 238 -5.08 -14.89 -20.25
N GLN A 239 -4.70 -16.13 -19.95
CA GLN A 239 -4.77 -17.27 -20.88
C GLN A 239 -6.19 -17.52 -21.42
N ALA A 240 -7.22 -17.24 -20.61
CA ALA A 240 -8.60 -17.45 -21.02
C ALA A 240 -9.04 -16.43 -22.08
N ALA A 241 -8.72 -15.14 -21.91
CA ALA A 241 -9.00 -14.13 -22.93
C ALA A 241 -8.20 -14.39 -24.21
N GLN A 242 -6.95 -14.87 -24.10
CA GLN A 242 -6.14 -15.28 -25.25
C GLN A 242 -6.79 -16.42 -26.04
N ALA A 243 -7.34 -17.41 -25.36
CA ALA A 243 -8.05 -18.51 -26.00
C ALA A 243 -9.26 -17.99 -26.80
N GLU A 244 -10.09 -17.12 -26.21
CA GLU A 244 -11.26 -16.57 -26.91
C GLU A 244 -10.88 -15.75 -28.16
N VAL A 245 -9.84 -14.91 -28.05
CA VAL A 245 -9.35 -14.11 -29.19
C VAL A 245 -8.74 -15.02 -30.27
N ALA A 246 -7.98 -16.04 -29.88
CA ALA A 246 -7.38 -17.00 -30.81
C ALA A 246 -8.45 -17.83 -31.54
N GLU A 247 -9.48 -18.29 -30.84
CA GLU A 247 -10.62 -19.00 -31.43
C GLU A 247 -11.43 -18.10 -32.35
N ALA A 248 -11.71 -16.85 -31.94
CA ALA A 248 -12.35 -15.86 -32.80
C ALA A 248 -11.55 -15.64 -34.10
N LEU A 249 -10.22 -15.54 -34.02
CA LEU A 249 -9.34 -15.39 -35.17
C LEU A 249 -9.36 -16.62 -36.08
N ALA A 250 -9.37 -17.83 -35.50
CA ALA A 250 -9.44 -19.07 -36.26
C ALA A 250 -10.77 -19.20 -37.02
N VAL A 251 -11.91 -18.90 -36.36
CA VAL A 251 -13.24 -18.89 -36.98
C VAL A 251 -13.31 -17.87 -38.11
N LEU A 252 -12.75 -16.67 -37.91
CA LEU A 252 -12.76 -15.62 -38.93
C LEU A 252 -11.87 -15.97 -40.13
N LYS A 253 -10.69 -16.59 -39.91
CA LYS A 253 -9.81 -17.07 -40.99
C LYS A 253 -10.45 -18.19 -41.82
N ALA A 254 -11.28 -19.03 -41.21
CA ALA A 254 -12.05 -20.05 -41.90
C ALA A 254 -13.22 -19.47 -42.73
N ASN A 255 -13.66 -18.24 -42.46
CA ASN A 255 -14.81 -17.58 -43.09
C ASN A 255 -14.42 -16.19 -43.65
N PRO A 256 -13.56 -16.11 -44.68
CA PRO A 256 -13.04 -14.84 -45.18
C PRO A 256 -14.14 -13.98 -45.80
N GLY A 257 -14.25 -12.73 -45.33
CA GLY A 257 -15.14 -11.70 -45.90
C GLY A 257 -16.48 -11.50 -45.19
N LYS A 258 -16.86 -12.38 -44.25
CA LYS A 258 -18.07 -12.21 -43.43
C LYS A 258 -17.86 -12.82 -42.03
N ALA A 259 -17.79 -12.00 -41.00
CA ALA A 259 -17.63 -12.46 -39.63
C ALA A 259 -18.90 -13.22 -39.17
N PRO A 260 -18.82 -14.52 -38.80
CA PRO A 260 -19.94 -15.21 -38.18
C PRO A 260 -20.32 -14.56 -36.83
N PRO A 261 -21.58 -14.63 -36.37
CA PRO A 261 -22.00 -14.09 -35.07
C PRO A 261 -21.17 -14.59 -33.87
N GLU A 262 -20.66 -15.82 -33.97
CA GLU A 262 -19.77 -16.43 -32.98
C GLU A 262 -18.50 -15.59 -32.74
N VAL A 263 -17.94 -14.94 -33.77
CA VAL A 263 -16.75 -14.07 -33.63
C VAL A 263 -17.06 -12.92 -32.69
N ALA A 264 -18.19 -12.23 -32.87
CA ALA A 264 -18.59 -11.11 -32.01
C ALA A 264 -18.86 -11.59 -30.55
N GLN A 265 -19.49 -12.76 -30.38
CA GLN A 265 -19.72 -13.35 -29.05
C GLN A 265 -18.42 -13.64 -28.29
N ARG A 266 -17.42 -14.19 -28.98
CA ARG A 266 -16.11 -14.49 -28.40
C ARG A 266 -15.30 -13.25 -28.08
N LEU A 267 -15.34 -12.23 -28.94
CA LEU A 267 -14.70 -10.94 -28.65
C LEU A 267 -15.39 -10.22 -27.48
N PHE A 268 -16.71 -10.35 -27.33
CA PHE A 268 -17.42 -9.88 -26.15
C PHE A 268 -17.01 -10.64 -24.88
N ALA A 269 -16.85 -11.96 -24.95
CA ALA A 269 -16.34 -12.76 -23.85
C ALA A 269 -14.91 -12.34 -23.46
N ALA A 270 -13.99 -12.24 -24.43
CA ALA A 270 -12.63 -11.75 -24.22
C ALA A 270 -12.61 -10.36 -23.56
N ARG A 271 -13.47 -9.44 -24.03
CA ARG A 271 -13.64 -8.10 -23.43
C ARG A 271 -14.03 -8.17 -21.96
N ASN A 272 -14.92 -9.08 -21.58
CA ASN A 272 -15.35 -9.24 -20.19
C ASN A 272 -14.26 -9.88 -19.32
N LEU A 273 -13.53 -10.86 -19.85
CA LEU A 273 -12.40 -11.50 -19.18
C LEU A 273 -11.23 -10.54 -18.91
N LEU A 274 -11.04 -9.57 -19.81
CA LEU A 274 -9.98 -8.57 -19.70
C LEU A 274 -10.35 -7.40 -18.76
N GLN A 275 -11.59 -7.30 -18.25
CA GLN A 275 -11.96 -6.20 -17.35
C GLN A 275 -11.14 -6.13 -16.05
N GLN A 276 -10.46 -7.21 -15.68
CA GLN A 276 -9.58 -7.28 -14.50
C GLN A 276 -8.10 -7.22 -14.86
N ASP A 277 -7.76 -7.17 -16.16
CA ASP A 277 -6.39 -7.14 -16.62
C ASP A 277 -5.84 -5.69 -16.53
N PRO A 278 -4.69 -5.49 -15.86
CA PRO A 278 -4.08 -4.16 -15.73
C PRO A 278 -3.85 -3.47 -17.08
N THR A 279 -3.35 -4.20 -18.08
CA THR A 279 -3.06 -3.67 -19.44
C THR A 279 -4.34 -3.19 -20.14
N PHE A 280 -5.44 -3.92 -19.93
CA PHE A 280 -6.73 -3.57 -20.51
C PHE A 280 -7.36 -2.34 -19.82
N ASN A 281 -7.22 -2.26 -18.50
CA ASN A 281 -7.72 -1.13 -17.72
C ASN A 281 -6.87 0.14 -17.91
N GLU A 282 -5.56 0.00 -18.05
CA GLU A 282 -4.65 1.07 -18.45
C GLU A 282 -5.08 1.67 -19.79
N GLY A 283 -5.37 0.81 -20.78
CA GLY A 283 -5.92 1.25 -22.06
C GLY A 283 -7.25 1.99 -21.92
N LEU A 284 -8.12 1.61 -20.98
CA LEU A 284 -9.35 2.36 -20.72
C LEU A 284 -9.07 3.73 -20.06
N ARG A 285 -8.11 3.81 -19.13
CA ARG A 285 -7.71 5.07 -18.48
C ARG A 285 -7.15 6.08 -19.49
N GLU A 286 -6.39 5.62 -20.48
CA GLU A 286 -5.89 6.46 -21.58
C GLU A 286 -7.06 7.07 -22.40
N LEU A 287 -8.09 6.28 -22.70
CA LEU A 287 -9.25 6.71 -23.50
C LEU A 287 -10.26 7.53 -22.69
N MET A 288 -10.33 7.27 -21.38
CA MET A 288 -11.27 7.90 -20.46
C MET A 288 -10.56 8.34 -19.17
N PRO A 289 -9.72 9.39 -19.21
CA PRO A 289 -9.04 9.87 -18.01
C PRO A 289 -10.04 10.26 -16.94
N HIS A 290 -9.77 10.05 -15.66
CA HIS A 290 -10.69 10.51 -14.61
C HIS A 290 -10.79 12.05 -14.61
N PRO A 291 -11.92 12.69 -14.21
CA PRO A 291 -12.00 14.15 -14.14
C PRO A 291 -10.91 14.82 -13.29
N LEU A 292 -10.34 14.11 -12.32
CA LEU A 292 -9.18 14.57 -11.54
C LEU A 292 -7.92 14.77 -12.39
N ALA A 293 -7.77 14.04 -13.50
CA ALA A 293 -6.68 14.26 -14.46
C ALA A 293 -6.74 15.64 -15.14
N PHE A 294 -7.82 16.40 -14.94
CA PHE A 294 -7.98 17.75 -15.47
C PHE A 294 -7.79 18.86 -14.42
N VAL A 295 -7.47 18.50 -13.17
CA VAL A 295 -7.18 19.45 -12.09
C VAL A 295 -6.01 20.34 -12.47
N LEU A 296 -6.17 21.64 -12.26
CA LEU A 296 -5.07 22.58 -12.34
C LEU A 296 -4.35 22.62 -11.01
N GLU A 297 -3.13 22.11 -11.03
CA GLU A 297 -2.22 22.03 -9.89
C GLU A 297 -1.57 23.40 -9.58
N ASP A 298 -1.37 24.24 -10.59
CA ASP A 298 -0.69 25.51 -10.45
C ASP A 298 -1.48 26.71 -10.93
N PHE A 299 -1.22 27.83 -10.26
CA PHE A 299 -1.51 29.15 -10.81
C PHE A 299 -0.70 29.36 -12.10
N ARG A 300 -1.10 30.33 -12.92
CA ARG A 300 -0.30 30.70 -14.08
C ARG A 300 1.09 31.21 -13.65
N PRO A 301 2.13 31.03 -14.49
CA PRO A 301 3.50 31.42 -14.16
C PRO A 301 3.64 32.86 -13.64
N GLU A 302 2.80 33.79 -14.10
CA GLU A 302 2.83 35.19 -13.65
C GLU A 302 2.54 35.33 -12.15
N PHE A 303 1.77 34.42 -11.54
CA PHE A 303 1.54 34.40 -10.10
C PHE A 303 2.83 34.17 -9.30
N TYR A 304 3.77 33.42 -9.87
CA TYR A 304 5.03 33.08 -9.20
C TYR A 304 6.14 34.10 -9.41
N SER A 305 6.00 34.99 -10.39
CA SER A 305 7.04 35.95 -10.78
C SER A 305 7.48 36.94 -9.68
N ASP A 306 6.60 37.23 -8.70
CA ASP A 306 6.88 38.13 -7.57
C ASP A 306 6.93 37.40 -6.21
N LEU A 307 6.79 36.07 -6.20
CA LEU A 307 7.14 35.30 -5.01
C LEU A 307 8.67 35.32 -4.89
N PRO A 308 9.23 35.45 -3.67
CA PRO A 308 10.63 35.11 -3.48
C PRO A 308 10.81 33.73 -4.10
N ALA A 309 11.83 33.55 -4.93
CA ALA A 309 12.32 32.19 -5.16
C ALA A 309 12.46 31.56 -3.76
N ASP A 310 12.01 30.32 -3.57
CA ASP A 310 12.40 29.57 -2.38
C ASP A 310 13.92 29.70 -2.34
N ALA A 311 14.40 30.53 -1.42
CA ALA A 311 15.78 30.99 -1.44
C ALA A 311 16.59 29.91 -0.74
N ASP A 312 16.61 28.72 -1.31
CA ASP A 312 17.68 27.76 -1.08
C ASP A 312 18.89 28.29 -1.86
N SER A 313 19.40 29.42 -1.39
CA SER A 313 20.65 29.97 -1.86
C SER A 313 21.73 28.99 -1.45
N ALA A 314 22.52 28.55 -2.42
CA ALA A 314 23.74 27.77 -2.17
C ALA A 314 24.41 28.19 -0.87
N ILE A 315 24.28 27.34 0.15
CA ILE A 315 25.00 27.56 1.39
C ILE A 315 26.46 27.21 1.15
N LYS A 316 27.34 27.79 1.96
CA LYS A 316 28.76 27.48 1.84
C LYS A 316 29.02 26.14 2.51
N VAL A 317 29.27 25.12 1.71
CA VAL A 317 29.76 23.81 2.14
C VAL A 317 31.23 23.66 1.79
N ALA A 318 31.99 22.94 2.62
CA ALA A 318 33.32 22.46 2.31
C ALA A 318 33.46 21.01 2.79
N PHE A 319 34.16 20.16 2.02
CA PHE A 319 34.54 18.84 2.48
C PHE A 319 35.97 18.86 3.03
N ALA A 320 36.10 18.71 4.35
CA ALA A 320 37.37 18.66 5.05
C ALA A 320 37.90 17.21 5.11
N PRO A 321 39.09 16.91 4.56
CA PRO A 321 39.64 15.55 4.62
C PRO A 321 40.10 15.22 6.04
N LYS A 322 39.48 14.21 6.64
CA LYS A 322 39.88 13.58 7.90
C LYS A 322 40.54 12.21 7.61
N PRO A 323 41.82 12.02 7.99
CA PRO A 323 42.47 10.72 7.83
C PRO A 323 41.87 9.71 8.81
N LEU A 324 41.40 8.58 8.29
CA LEU A 324 41.01 7.43 9.12
C LEU A 324 42.19 6.48 9.23
N ASN A 325 42.43 5.93 10.43
CA ASN A 325 43.47 4.93 10.67
C ASN A 325 43.04 3.54 10.18
N VAL A 326 42.82 3.41 8.86
CA VAL A 326 42.48 2.14 8.21
C VAL A 326 43.72 1.55 7.56
N THR A 327 44.63 0.99 8.35
CA THR A 327 45.83 0.30 7.84
C THR A 327 45.58 -1.20 7.69
N GLY A 328 46.08 -1.80 6.61
CA GLY A 328 45.91 -3.24 6.34
C GLY A 328 47.06 -3.86 5.54
N PRO A 329 46.97 -5.18 5.27
CA PRO A 329 48.06 -5.97 4.72
C PRO A 329 48.23 -5.85 3.19
N GLY A 330 47.37 -5.10 2.50
CA GLY A 330 47.30 -5.08 1.05
C GLY A 330 46.28 -4.09 0.52
N PRO A 331 45.95 -4.15 -0.78
CA PRO A 331 45.01 -3.22 -1.36
C PRO A 331 43.59 -3.45 -0.84
N ILE A 332 42.80 -2.38 -0.76
CA ILE A 332 41.38 -2.42 -0.35
C ILE A 332 40.52 -2.74 -1.57
N GLY A 333 39.66 -3.75 -1.44
CA GLY A 333 38.67 -4.16 -2.44
C GLY A 333 37.30 -3.53 -2.21
N ALA A 334 36.86 -3.49 -0.95
CA ALA A 334 35.59 -2.90 -0.54
C ALA A 334 35.66 -2.40 0.91
N ILE A 335 34.73 -1.50 1.23
CA ILE A 335 34.37 -1.09 2.58
C ILE A 335 32.86 -1.26 2.75
N ALA A 336 32.41 -1.63 3.95
CA ALA A 336 31.00 -1.59 4.33
C ALA A 336 30.85 -0.98 5.73
N LEU A 337 29.70 -0.34 5.98
CA LEU A 337 29.42 0.40 7.21
C LEU A 337 28.10 -0.06 7.82
N GLY A 338 28.12 -0.30 9.12
CA GLY A 338 26.93 -0.73 9.86
C GLY A 338 27.04 -0.46 11.36
N ASP A 339 25.90 -0.55 12.03
CA ASP A 339 25.81 -0.56 13.49
C ASP A 339 26.01 -2.00 13.98
N LEU A 340 27.27 -2.41 14.16
CA LEU A 340 27.61 -3.78 14.56
C LEU A 340 27.71 -3.94 16.09
N ASP A 341 27.92 -2.84 16.81
CA ASP A 341 28.11 -2.81 18.26
C ASP A 341 26.83 -2.46 19.04
N GLY A 342 25.72 -2.17 18.34
CA GLY A 342 24.42 -1.95 18.95
C GLY A 342 24.24 -0.55 19.53
N THR A 343 25.08 0.41 19.12
CA THR A 343 25.08 1.77 19.67
C THR A 343 24.00 2.66 19.05
N GLY A 344 23.31 2.18 18.02
CA GLY A 344 22.38 2.97 17.22
C GLY A 344 23.09 3.79 16.13
N LYS A 345 24.42 3.65 15.98
CA LYS A 345 25.27 4.48 15.14
C LYS A 345 26.06 3.63 14.13
N ARG A 346 26.15 4.06 12.87
CA ARG A 346 26.86 3.33 11.80
C ARG A 346 28.37 3.59 11.82
N ARG A 347 29.03 3.14 12.89
CA ARG A 347 30.39 3.53 13.26
C ARG A 347 31.43 2.42 13.07
N ALA A 348 30.98 1.20 12.79
CA ALA A 348 31.84 0.07 12.53
C ALA A 348 32.17 -0.06 11.04
N TRP A 349 33.44 -0.29 10.73
CA TRP A 349 33.96 -0.41 9.37
C TRP A 349 34.38 -1.84 9.10
N ILE A 350 33.88 -2.41 8.01
CA ILE A 350 34.35 -3.68 7.47
C ILE A 350 35.23 -3.36 6.27
N VAL A 351 36.48 -3.82 6.30
CA VAL A 351 37.45 -3.54 5.24
C VAL A 351 37.93 -4.86 4.65
N VAL A 352 37.73 -5.01 3.33
CA VAL A 352 38.08 -6.21 2.58
C VAL A 352 39.41 -6.00 1.85
N TYR A 353 40.39 -6.85 2.14
CA TYR A 353 41.72 -6.85 1.54
C TYR A 353 41.90 -8.07 0.63
N PRO A 354 41.52 -7.99 -0.66
CA PRO A 354 41.75 -9.06 -1.62
C PRO A 354 43.25 -9.21 -1.91
N GLY A 355 43.78 -10.41 -1.65
CA GLY A 355 45.09 -10.86 -2.13
C GLY A 355 45.00 -11.50 -3.51
N LYS A 356 46.02 -12.29 -3.86
CA LYS A 356 46.06 -13.03 -5.14
C LYS A 356 45.24 -14.32 -5.12
N GLU A 357 45.19 -14.98 -3.98
CA GLU A 357 44.50 -16.27 -3.79
C GLU A 357 43.63 -16.29 -2.54
N LYS A 358 43.82 -15.32 -1.64
CA LYS A 358 43.14 -15.22 -0.34
C LYS A 358 42.60 -13.83 -0.14
N THR A 359 41.57 -13.70 0.69
CA THR A 359 41.00 -12.42 1.11
C THR A 359 41.05 -12.31 2.62
N ARG A 360 41.53 -11.18 3.13
CA ARG A 360 41.44 -10.85 4.56
C ARG A 360 40.35 -9.81 4.79
N VAL A 361 39.51 -10.00 5.79
CA VAL A 361 38.48 -9.05 6.21
C VAL A 361 38.75 -8.61 7.65
N VAL A 362 38.67 -7.31 7.90
CA VAL A 362 38.88 -6.73 9.23
C VAL A 362 37.68 -5.86 9.58
N THR A 363 37.19 -5.97 10.82
CA THR A 363 36.07 -5.19 11.35
C THR A 363 36.57 -4.31 12.48
N ARG A 364 36.39 -2.99 12.37
CA ARG A 364 36.93 -2.01 13.33
C ARG A 364 35.91 -0.98 13.76
N ASP A 365 36.11 -0.41 14.93
CA ASP A 365 35.41 0.80 15.39
C ASP A 365 36.06 2.07 14.81
N GLU A 366 35.48 3.23 15.13
CA GLU A 366 35.99 4.55 14.69
C GLU A 366 37.40 4.86 15.17
N ALA A 367 37.81 4.27 16.30
CA ALA A 367 39.15 4.44 16.84
C ALA A 367 40.18 3.54 16.10
N GLY A 368 39.73 2.72 15.14
CA GLY A 368 40.54 1.76 14.40
C GLY A 368 40.86 0.50 15.21
N LYS A 369 40.15 0.24 16.30
CA LYS A 369 40.30 -0.97 17.11
C LYS A 369 39.44 -2.08 16.54
N ASP A 370 40.01 -3.29 16.45
CA ASP A 370 39.29 -4.46 15.96
C ASP A 370 38.09 -4.80 16.88
N LEU A 371 36.89 -4.85 16.29
CA LEU A 371 35.64 -5.25 16.96
C LEU A 371 35.45 -6.77 16.93
N THR A 372 35.90 -7.41 15.85
CA THR A 372 35.90 -8.86 15.68
C THR A 372 37.31 -9.36 15.38
N PRO A 373 37.61 -10.65 15.62
CA PRO A 373 38.77 -11.28 15.01
C PRO A 373 38.76 -11.10 13.47
N PRO A 374 39.92 -10.84 12.82
CA PRO A 374 40.00 -10.82 11.36
C PRO A 374 39.63 -12.17 10.73
N ILE A 375 38.99 -12.13 9.57
CA ILE A 375 38.65 -13.31 8.78
C ILE A 375 39.71 -13.50 7.69
N ASP A 376 40.27 -14.69 7.56
CA ASP A 376 41.17 -15.06 6.45
C ASP A 376 40.49 -16.16 5.62
N LEU A 377 40.21 -15.86 4.34
CA LEU A 377 39.45 -16.73 3.44
C LEU A 377 40.31 -17.15 2.24
N GLU A 378 40.18 -18.41 1.84
CA GLU A 378 40.59 -18.83 0.49
C GLU A 378 39.61 -18.25 -0.54
N GLY A 379 40.15 -17.78 -1.67
CA GLY A 379 39.38 -17.10 -2.71
C GLY A 379 39.52 -15.58 -2.69
N ILE A 380 39.07 -14.95 -3.77
CA ILE A 380 39.12 -13.51 -4.01
C ILE A 380 37.70 -12.95 -3.90
N TYR A 381 37.47 -12.12 -2.88
CA TYR A 381 36.24 -11.36 -2.68
C TYR A 381 36.57 -9.87 -2.73
N ARG A 382 35.75 -9.10 -3.45
CA ARG A 382 35.99 -7.67 -3.73
C ARG A 382 34.83 -6.78 -3.34
N GLY A 383 33.69 -7.35 -2.95
CA GLY A 383 32.53 -6.62 -2.48
C GLY A 383 32.08 -7.09 -1.10
N ALA A 384 31.45 -6.18 -0.36
CA ALA A 384 30.85 -6.44 0.94
C ALA A 384 29.48 -5.74 1.01
N VAL A 385 28.46 -6.43 1.50
CA VAL A 385 27.13 -5.89 1.83
C VAL A 385 26.78 -6.31 3.24
N LEU A 386 26.09 -5.44 3.97
CA LEU A 386 25.54 -5.70 5.28
C LEU A 386 24.02 -5.77 5.21
N ALA A 387 23.43 -6.85 5.71
CA ALA A 387 21.99 -7.08 5.70
C ALA A 387 21.59 -7.99 6.85
N ASP A 388 20.39 -7.83 7.39
CA ASP A 388 19.82 -8.75 8.38
C ASP A 388 19.14 -9.92 7.63
N LEU A 389 19.80 -11.07 7.51
CA LEU A 389 19.30 -12.22 6.75
C LEU A 389 18.56 -13.24 7.62
N ASP A 390 18.82 -13.27 8.93
CA ASP A 390 18.17 -14.23 9.83
C ASP A 390 17.18 -13.60 10.82
N LEU A 391 16.92 -12.30 10.69
CA LEU A 391 15.95 -11.51 11.44
C LEU A 391 16.14 -11.64 12.96
N ASP A 392 17.38 -11.86 13.41
CA ASP A 392 17.71 -11.83 14.83
C ASP A 392 17.94 -10.39 15.32
N ILE A 393 17.73 -10.20 16.62
CA ILE A 393 17.77 -8.88 17.24
C ILE A 393 18.53 -9.00 18.56
N LYS A 394 19.60 -8.21 18.70
CA LYS A 394 20.41 -8.20 19.93
C LYS A 394 19.61 -7.80 21.19
N PRO A 395 19.75 -8.55 22.30
CA PRO A 395 19.17 -8.18 23.57
C PRO A 395 20.00 -7.08 24.27
N VAL A 396 19.66 -5.81 24.08
CA VAL A 396 20.21 -4.71 24.91
C VAL A 396 19.12 -4.07 25.78
N LYS A 397 19.52 -3.50 26.92
CA LYS A 397 18.64 -2.99 27.99
C LYS A 397 17.87 -1.70 27.65
N GLU A 398 18.04 -1.13 26.46
CA GLU A 398 17.43 0.13 26.04
C GLU A 398 16.48 -0.06 24.85
N THR A 399 15.48 0.83 24.74
CA THR A 399 14.27 0.68 23.91
C THR A 399 14.44 0.88 22.40
N ASN A 400 15.68 1.03 21.91
CA ASN A 400 16.05 1.31 20.52
C ASN A 400 17.07 0.28 19.98
N LEU A 401 16.67 -0.99 19.89
CA LEU A 401 17.59 -2.07 19.50
C LEU A 401 17.77 -2.12 17.98
N PRO A 402 18.99 -2.11 17.42
CA PRO A 402 19.23 -2.46 16.02
C PRO A 402 19.18 -3.99 15.85
N ALA A 403 18.69 -4.48 14.71
CA ALA A 403 18.92 -5.86 14.28
C ALA A 403 20.40 -6.10 13.98
N ASP A 404 20.86 -7.34 14.15
CA ASP A 404 22.19 -7.79 13.75
C ASP A 404 22.34 -7.59 12.25
N LEU A 405 23.47 -7.05 11.82
CA LEU A 405 23.78 -7.02 10.40
C LEU A 405 24.75 -8.17 10.10
N ASP A 406 24.36 -9.00 9.15
CA ASP A 406 25.17 -10.08 8.59
C ASP A 406 26.03 -9.57 7.45
N LEU A 407 27.19 -10.22 7.25
CA LEU A 407 28.15 -9.85 6.23
C LEU A 407 28.06 -10.79 5.02
N LEU A 408 27.76 -10.21 3.87
CA LEU A 408 27.83 -10.85 2.57
C LEU A 408 29.12 -10.43 1.86
N LEU A 409 29.98 -11.38 1.52
CA LEU A 409 31.19 -11.13 0.71
C LEU A 409 31.01 -11.72 -0.68
N PHE A 410 31.33 -10.94 -1.71
CA PHE A 410 31.16 -11.39 -3.09
C PHE A 410 32.35 -11.01 -3.98
N GLY A 411 32.51 -11.75 -5.09
CA GLY A 411 33.55 -11.46 -6.08
C GLY A 411 33.85 -12.65 -7.01
N PRO A 412 35.08 -12.71 -7.56
CA PRO A 412 35.53 -13.79 -8.44
C PRO A 412 35.37 -15.21 -7.86
N SER A 413 35.38 -15.34 -6.53
CA SER A 413 35.20 -16.63 -5.84
C SER A 413 33.77 -16.89 -5.35
N GLY A 414 32.77 -16.26 -5.95
CA GLY A 414 31.35 -16.47 -5.64
C GLY A 414 30.85 -15.60 -4.49
N LEU A 415 29.98 -16.16 -3.66
CA LEU A 415 29.33 -15.52 -2.51
C LEU A 415 29.69 -16.26 -1.21
N ARG A 416 29.91 -15.51 -0.12
CA ARG A 416 30.07 -16.01 1.26
C ARG A 416 29.18 -15.22 2.20
N LEU A 417 28.67 -15.91 3.22
CA LEU A 417 27.71 -15.37 4.17
C LEU A 417 28.23 -15.58 5.59
N PHE A 418 28.23 -14.52 6.39
CA PHE A 418 28.71 -14.54 7.77
C PHE A 418 27.69 -13.90 8.71
N GLU A 419 27.33 -14.64 9.74
CA GLU A 419 26.49 -14.19 10.85
C GLU A 419 27.32 -13.46 11.89
N LEU A 420 26.84 -12.33 12.39
CA LEU A 420 27.48 -11.65 13.51
C LEU A 420 26.99 -12.25 14.84
N ARG A 421 27.90 -12.75 15.69
CA ARG A 421 27.54 -13.30 17.00
C ARG A 421 28.33 -12.67 18.13
N GLU A 422 27.71 -12.62 19.31
CA GLU A 422 28.41 -12.32 20.56
C GLU A 422 28.75 -13.61 21.31
N VAL A 423 30.05 -13.84 21.55
CA VAL A 423 30.57 -14.99 22.29
C VAL A 423 31.45 -14.48 23.43
N ASP A 424 31.07 -14.82 24.67
CA ASP A 424 31.76 -14.39 25.90
C ASP A 424 31.99 -12.85 26.00
N GLY A 425 31.02 -12.06 25.55
CA GLY A 425 31.11 -10.59 25.59
C GLY A 425 31.92 -9.97 24.44
N LYS A 426 32.20 -10.74 23.36
CA LYS A 426 32.97 -10.27 22.20
C LYS A 426 32.26 -10.63 20.90
N LEU A 427 32.29 -9.71 19.95
CA LEU A 427 31.74 -9.95 18.61
C LEU A 427 32.66 -10.84 17.77
N ALA A 428 32.06 -11.76 17.01
CA ALA A 428 32.75 -12.65 16.09
C ALA A 428 31.85 -13.00 14.90
N TRP A 429 32.48 -13.15 13.73
CA TRP A 429 31.81 -13.63 12.53
C TRP A 429 31.77 -15.15 12.48
N ASN A 430 30.60 -15.72 12.24
CA ASN A 430 30.37 -17.15 12.06
C ASN A 430 30.02 -17.43 10.59
N ASP A 431 30.74 -18.33 9.93
CA ASP A 431 30.50 -18.63 8.50
C ASP A 431 29.27 -19.52 8.31
N ARG A 432 28.24 -18.98 7.63
CA ARG A 432 26.97 -19.66 7.34
C ARG A 432 26.83 -20.03 5.86
N THR A 433 27.89 -19.88 5.06
CA THR A 433 27.86 -20.15 3.62
C THR A 433 27.37 -21.57 3.32
N THR A 434 27.79 -22.56 4.10
CA THR A 434 27.39 -23.96 3.89
C THR A 434 25.94 -24.19 4.30
N ASP A 435 25.49 -23.56 5.38
CA ASP A 435 24.12 -23.64 5.87
C ASP A 435 23.12 -23.07 4.86
N ALA A 436 23.56 -22.08 4.08
CA ALA A 436 22.73 -21.41 3.10
C ALA A 436 22.41 -22.18 1.82
N LYS A 437 23.05 -23.34 1.60
CA LYS A 437 22.77 -24.22 0.45
C LYS A 437 22.78 -23.50 -0.90
N LEU A 438 23.71 -22.54 -1.06
CA LEU A 438 23.84 -21.75 -2.27
C LEU A 438 23.94 -22.64 -3.53
N PRO A 439 23.34 -22.23 -4.65
CA PRO A 439 23.61 -22.88 -5.93
C PRO A 439 25.08 -22.67 -6.32
N MET A 440 25.53 -23.43 -7.32
CA MET A 440 26.83 -23.16 -7.93
C MET A 440 26.79 -21.81 -8.64
N LEU A 441 27.53 -20.84 -8.14
CA LEU A 441 27.62 -19.48 -8.70
C LEU A 441 28.96 -19.29 -9.42
N GLY A 442 28.93 -18.61 -10.57
CA GLY A 442 30.12 -18.04 -11.18
C GLY A 442 30.68 -16.85 -10.39
N GLU A 443 31.52 -16.03 -11.04
CA GLU A 443 31.96 -14.75 -10.45
C GLU A 443 30.73 -13.88 -10.17
N VAL A 444 30.56 -13.44 -8.92
CA VAL A 444 29.50 -12.50 -8.54
C VAL A 444 30.04 -11.08 -8.71
N ARG A 445 29.43 -10.30 -9.60
CA ARG A 445 29.88 -8.96 -10.00
C ARG A 445 29.24 -7.84 -9.19
N TRP A 446 28.00 -8.07 -8.79
CA TRP A 446 27.20 -7.19 -7.94
C TRP A 446 26.11 -8.03 -7.28
N LEU A 447 25.63 -7.57 -6.13
CA LEU A 447 24.42 -8.05 -5.49
C LEU A 447 23.77 -6.89 -4.74
N ASP A 448 22.48 -7.03 -4.48
CA ASP A 448 21.72 -6.15 -3.61
C ASP A 448 20.64 -6.98 -2.90
N VAL A 449 20.13 -6.48 -1.76
CA VAL A 449 19.17 -7.19 -0.90
C VAL A 449 17.83 -6.47 -0.85
N ALA A 450 16.74 -7.22 -1.02
CA ALA A 450 15.38 -6.69 -0.99
C ALA A 450 14.37 -7.80 -0.70
N ASP A 451 13.24 -7.46 -0.11
CA ASP A 451 12.11 -8.38 0.12
C ASP A 451 11.27 -8.45 -1.17
N VAL A 452 11.71 -9.23 -2.17
CA VAL A 452 11.13 -9.19 -3.53
C VAL A 452 9.86 -10.02 -3.67
N ASP A 453 9.58 -10.91 -2.73
CA ASP A 453 8.32 -11.68 -2.69
C ASP A 453 7.39 -11.28 -1.53
N HIS A 454 7.70 -10.19 -0.84
CA HIS A 454 6.88 -9.54 0.17
C HIS A 454 6.54 -10.47 1.37
N ASP A 455 7.42 -11.43 1.68
CA ASP A 455 7.25 -12.37 2.79
C ASP A 455 7.93 -11.93 4.10
N GLY A 456 8.62 -10.78 4.05
CA GLY A 456 9.27 -10.15 5.19
C GLY A 456 10.72 -10.56 5.40
N ASN A 457 11.24 -11.50 4.61
CA ASN A 457 12.66 -11.85 4.61
C ASN A 457 13.39 -11.10 3.49
N LEU A 458 14.62 -10.65 3.73
CA LEU A 458 15.45 -10.09 2.66
C LEU A 458 15.98 -11.20 1.76
N ASP A 459 15.68 -11.08 0.46
CA ASP A 459 16.20 -11.91 -0.61
C ASP A 459 17.45 -11.28 -1.24
N ILE A 460 18.15 -12.05 -2.08
CA ILE A 460 19.35 -11.58 -2.78
C ILE A 460 19.13 -11.62 -4.28
N VAL A 461 19.26 -10.46 -4.94
CA VAL A 461 19.37 -10.38 -6.40
C VAL A 461 20.81 -10.10 -6.75
N LEU A 462 21.38 -10.90 -7.66
CA LEU A 462 22.81 -10.82 -7.97
C LEU A 462 23.09 -11.09 -9.45
N GLY A 463 24.08 -10.38 -9.99
CA GLY A 463 24.59 -10.63 -11.33
C GLY A 463 25.88 -11.43 -11.28
N THR A 464 25.89 -12.59 -11.94
CA THR A 464 27.08 -13.41 -12.10
C THR A 464 27.67 -13.32 -13.50
N SER A 465 28.86 -13.91 -13.67
CA SER A 465 29.47 -14.13 -14.99
C SER A 465 28.64 -15.00 -15.93
N ASP A 466 27.77 -15.85 -15.39
CA ASP A 466 26.95 -16.83 -16.11
C ASP A 466 25.45 -16.49 -16.11
N GLY A 467 25.04 -15.37 -15.53
CA GLY A 467 23.70 -14.80 -15.64
C GLY A 467 23.23 -14.10 -14.36
N THR A 468 22.03 -13.53 -14.39
CA THR A 468 21.42 -12.92 -13.21
C THR A 468 20.68 -14.01 -12.42
N ARG A 469 20.71 -13.92 -11.08
CA ARG A 469 20.07 -14.87 -10.17
C ARG A 469 19.21 -14.14 -9.15
N ILE A 470 18.16 -14.79 -8.69
CA ILE A 470 17.34 -14.38 -7.55
C ILE A 470 17.35 -15.52 -6.54
N LEU A 471 17.91 -15.26 -5.36
CA LEU A 471 17.99 -16.21 -4.26
C LEU A 471 17.00 -15.77 -3.17
N ARG A 472 15.91 -16.53 -3.01
CA ARG A 472 14.91 -16.26 -1.98
C ARG A 472 15.37 -16.77 -0.63
N ASN A 473 15.24 -15.95 0.40
CA ASN A 473 15.52 -16.30 1.77
C ASN A 473 14.32 -16.99 2.45
N SER A 474 14.43 -18.31 2.61
CA SER A 474 13.39 -19.11 3.24
C SER A 474 13.49 -19.14 4.76
N GLY A 475 14.44 -18.41 5.37
CA GLY A 475 14.73 -18.47 6.80
C GLY A 475 15.74 -19.55 7.19
N ASP A 476 16.26 -19.45 8.41
CA ASP A 476 17.33 -20.32 8.95
C ASP A 476 18.53 -20.44 8.01
N TRP A 477 18.94 -19.30 7.45
CA TRP A 477 20.03 -19.16 6.48
C TRP A 477 19.78 -19.82 5.12
N VAL A 478 18.70 -20.57 4.90
CA VAL A 478 18.46 -21.31 3.66
C VAL A 478 18.03 -20.38 2.52
N LEU A 479 18.83 -20.34 1.46
CA LEU A 479 18.54 -19.61 0.23
C LEU A 479 18.09 -20.57 -0.89
N GLU A 480 16.95 -20.28 -1.51
CA GLU A 480 16.40 -21.03 -2.65
C GLU A 480 16.59 -20.24 -3.94
N ASP A 481 17.18 -20.86 -4.96
CA ASP A 481 17.28 -20.25 -6.29
C ASP A 481 15.91 -20.29 -6.99
N ILE A 482 15.30 -19.12 -7.16
CA ILE A 482 14.00 -18.95 -7.82
C ILE A 482 14.13 -18.31 -9.21
N THR A 483 15.35 -18.25 -9.77
CA THR A 483 15.64 -17.60 -11.06
C THR A 483 14.75 -18.13 -12.19
N ASP A 484 14.45 -19.43 -12.21
CA ASP A 484 13.65 -20.09 -13.25
C ASP A 484 12.17 -19.65 -13.25
N ARG A 485 11.71 -18.95 -12.20
CA ARG A 485 10.38 -18.31 -12.18
C ARG A 485 10.28 -17.11 -13.11
N THR A 486 11.43 -16.57 -13.57
CA THR A 486 11.52 -15.44 -14.49
C THR A 486 12.17 -15.91 -15.81
N PRO A 487 11.37 -16.18 -16.86
CA PRO A 487 11.88 -16.73 -18.11
C PRO A 487 13.02 -15.88 -18.72
N GLY A 488 14.17 -16.52 -18.96
CA GLY A 488 15.33 -15.89 -19.61
C GLY A 488 16.31 -15.18 -18.67
N LEU A 489 15.93 -14.90 -17.41
CA LEU A 489 16.77 -14.17 -16.45
C LEU A 489 18.13 -14.85 -16.22
N GLY A 490 18.11 -16.18 -16.08
CA GLY A 490 19.30 -16.99 -15.83
C GLY A 490 20.37 -16.89 -16.92
N SER A 491 20.02 -16.40 -18.12
CA SER A 491 20.93 -16.18 -19.25
C SER A 491 21.28 -14.71 -19.50
N LEU A 492 20.62 -13.78 -18.81
CA LEU A 492 20.90 -12.36 -18.88
C LEU A 492 22.06 -12.03 -17.94
N THR A 493 23.24 -11.73 -18.47
CA THR A 493 24.34 -11.21 -17.65
C THR A 493 24.12 -9.73 -17.34
N SER A 494 24.35 -9.36 -16.08
CA SER A 494 24.23 -7.98 -15.59
C SER A 494 25.49 -7.60 -14.81
N ILE A 495 25.78 -6.30 -14.76
CA ILE A 495 26.93 -5.73 -14.04
C ILE A 495 26.54 -4.73 -12.95
N HIS A 496 25.26 -4.37 -12.90
CA HIS A 496 24.63 -3.59 -11.83
C HIS A 496 23.12 -3.80 -11.85
N GLY A 497 22.47 -3.62 -10.71
CA GLY A 497 21.02 -3.53 -10.60
C GLY A 497 20.60 -2.46 -9.61
N ALA A 498 19.35 -2.01 -9.69
CA ALA A 498 18.79 -1.04 -8.77
C ALA A 498 17.29 -1.32 -8.56
N PHE A 499 16.89 -1.56 -7.31
CA PHE A 499 15.49 -1.77 -6.96
C PHE A 499 14.68 -0.47 -6.94
N GLY A 500 13.37 -0.54 -7.06
CA GLY A 500 12.48 0.58 -6.79
C GLY A 500 11.03 0.24 -7.11
N ASP A 501 10.09 0.88 -6.43
CA ASP A 501 8.68 0.88 -6.82
C ASP A 501 8.47 1.96 -7.89
N PHE A 502 8.79 1.65 -9.16
CA PHE A 502 8.83 2.67 -10.22
C PHE A 502 7.44 3.04 -10.73
N ASP A 503 6.53 2.07 -10.85
CA ASP A 503 5.14 2.29 -11.28
C ASP A 503 4.19 2.66 -10.13
N ARG A 504 4.69 2.66 -8.89
CA ARG A 504 3.96 3.02 -7.67
C ARG A 504 2.80 2.05 -7.38
N ASP A 505 2.94 0.79 -7.77
CA ASP A 505 1.96 -0.26 -7.49
C ASP A 505 2.18 -0.97 -6.13
N GLY A 506 3.30 -0.62 -5.46
CA GLY A 506 3.69 -1.13 -4.15
C GLY A 506 4.62 -2.35 -4.22
N ASP A 507 4.96 -2.84 -5.41
CA ASP A 507 5.88 -3.94 -5.64
C ASP A 507 7.31 -3.43 -5.97
N LEU A 508 8.33 -4.16 -5.53
CA LEU A 508 9.72 -3.79 -5.80
C LEU A 508 10.18 -4.34 -7.15
N ASP A 509 10.33 -3.47 -8.14
CA ASP A 509 10.93 -3.79 -9.43
C ASP A 509 12.46 -3.72 -9.39
N VAL A 510 13.11 -4.18 -10.46
CA VAL A 510 14.57 -4.12 -10.62
C VAL A 510 14.98 -3.63 -12.00
N TYR A 511 15.72 -2.52 -12.07
CA TYR A 511 16.48 -2.20 -13.28
C TYR A 511 17.81 -2.95 -13.29
N LEU A 512 18.16 -3.52 -14.44
CA LEU A 512 19.40 -4.26 -14.68
C LEU A 512 20.22 -3.61 -15.78
N ALA A 513 21.50 -3.36 -15.48
CA ALA A 513 22.50 -2.96 -16.45
C ALA A 513 23.17 -4.19 -17.07
N SER A 514 22.85 -4.50 -18.32
CA SER A 514 23.47 -5.59 -19.08
C SER A 514 24.45 -5.05 -20.12
N PRO A 515 25.70 -5.54 -20.17
CA PRO A 515 26.67 -5.14 -21.19
C PRO A 515 26.21 -5.46 -22.62
N ASP A 516 25.52 -6.60 -22.80
CA ASP A 516 25.14 -7.12 -24.12
C ASP A 516 23.71 -6.74 -24.52
N LYS A 517 22.83 -6.50 -23.54
CA LYS A 517 21.41 -6.21 -23.77
C LYS A 517 21.02 -4.77 -23.46
N GLY A 518 21.90 -3.98 -22.85
CA GLY A 518 21.58 -2.62 -22.42
C GLY A 518 20.80 -2.62 -21.11
N LEU A 519 19.78 -1.77 -21.01
CA LEU A 519 18.94 -1.65 -19.81
C LEU A 519 17.74 -2.62 -19.89
N ALA A 520 17.47 -3.37 -18.82
CA ALA A 520 16.29 -4.21 -18.69
C ALA A 520 15.56 -3.89 -17.39
N LEU A 521 14.23 -3.84 -17.43
CA LEU A 521 13.37 -3.79 -16.25
C LEU A 521 12.88 -5.21 -15.93
N LEU A 522 12.98 -5.59 -14.66
CA LEU A 522 12.23 -6.70 -14.10
C LEU A 522 11.02 -6.11 -13.36
N GLU A 523 9.87 -6.15 -14.01
CA GLU A 523 8.57 -5.73 -13.47
C GLU A 523 8.08 -6.83 -12.52
N ASN A 524 7.91 -6.53 -11.23
CA ASN A 524 7.58 -7.50 -10.20
C ASN A 524 6.11 -7.92 -10.32
N LEU A 525 5.88 -9.22 -10.53
CA LEU A 525 4.55 -9.81 -10.65
C LEU A 525 4.12 -10.55 -9.37
N ARG A 526 4.79 -10.25 -8.25
CA ARG A 526 4.64 -10.86 -6.92
C ARG A 526 5.02 -12.33 -6.84
N GLY A 527 5.17 -12.82 -5.61
CA GLY A 527 5.50 -14.22 -5.32
C GLY A 527 6.84 -14.68 -5.90
N GLY A 528 7.78 -13.74 -6.08
CA GLY A 528 9.10 -13.98 -6.65
C GLY A 528 9.09 -14.24 -8.16
N ARG A 529 8.14 -13.64 -8.89
CA ARG A 529 8.07 -13.72 -10.36
C ARG A 529 8.24 -12.33 -10.94
N PHE A 530 8.96 -12.25 -12.05
CA PHE A 530 9.14 -10.99 -12.76
C PHE A 530 8.80 -11.13 -14.24
N LYS A 531 8.39 -10.02 -14.84
CA LYS A 531 8.30 -9.84 -16.28
C LYS A 531 9.45 -8.98 -16.75
N MET A 532 10.25 -9.53 -17.66
CA MET A 532 11.38 -8.81 -18.21
C MET A 532 10.93 -7.91 -19.38
N VAL A 533 11.18 -6.60 -19.25
CA VAL A 533 10.91 -5.59 -20.27
C VAL A 533 12.23 -4.97 -20.72
N GLN A 534 12.53 -5.05 -22.02
CA GLN A 534 13.79 -4.55 -22.57
C GLN A 534 13.69 -3.05 -22.91
N ALA A 535 14.58 -2.23 -22.36
CA ALA A 535 14.79 -0.85 -22.77
C ALA A 535 15.99 -0.77 -23.73
N ALA A 536 15.73 -0.57 -25.02
CA ALA A 536 16.79 -0.51 -26.04
C ALA A 536 17.53 0.84 -26.03
N GLY A 537 18.85 0.85 -26.27
CA GLY A 537 19.60 2.05 -26.64
C GLY A 537 20.76 2.48 -25.74
N PHE A 538 21.02 1.79 -24.62
CA PHE A 538 22.06 2.15 -23.65
C PHE A 538 23.19 1.10 -23.56
N LYS A 539 24.38 1.54 -23.17
CA LYS A 539 25.55 0.72 -22.78
C LYS A 539 25.91 1.03 -21.31
N PRO A 540 25.04 0.65 -20.37
CA PRO A 540 25.14 1.10 -18.99
C PRO A 540 26.38 0.53 -18.30
N THR A 541 27.03 1.35 -17.46
CA THR A 541 28.11 0.96 -16.54
C THR A 541 27.66 0.95 -15.09
N SER A 542 26.71 1.80 -14.73
CA SER A 542 26.03 1.84 -13.43
C SER A 542 24.66 2.50 -13.55
N LEU A 543 23.86 2.36 -12.50
CA LEU A 543 22.50 2.86 -12.39
C LEU A 543 22.36 3.55 -11.04
N LEU A 544 21.68 4.70 -10.99
CA LEU A 544 21.30 5.37 -9.76
C LEU A 544 19.82 5.73 -9.82
N VAL A 545 19.09 5.33 -8.77
CA VAL A 545 17.68 5.62 -8.57
C VAL A 545 17.56 6.78 -7.59
N LEU A 546 16.82 7.82 -7.97
CA LEU A 546 16.60 9.04 -7.20
C LEU A 546 15.32 9.75 -7.66
N ASP A 547 14.76 10.65 -6.87
CA ASP A 547 13.74 11.61 -7.33
C ASP A 547 14.50 12.89 -7.71
N ALA A 548 14.85 13.04 -9.00
CA ALA A 548 15.77 14.08 -9.44
C ALA A 548 15.08 15.43 -9.66
N ASN A 549 13.78 15.41 -9.94
CA ASN A 549 12.98 16.61 -10.19
C ASN A 549 11.96 16.90 -9.07
N ASN A 550 11.96 16.09 -7.99
CA ASN A 550 11.04 16.21 -6.86
C ASN A 550 9.55 16.08 -7.29
N ASP A 551 9.27 15.30 -8.33
CA ASP A 551 7.91 15.04 -8.83
C ASP A 551 7.22 13.85 -8.13
N GLY A 552 7.96 13.22 -7.21
CA GLY A 552 7.55 12.04 -6.46
C GLY A 552 7.73 10.74 -7.22
N ARG A 553 8.32 10.70 -8.40
CA ARG A 553 8.59 9.45 -9.12
C ARG A 553 10.07 9.10 -9.03
N LEU A 554 10.35 7.81 -9.09
CA LEU A 554 11.72 7.34 -9.16
C LEU A 554 12.25 7.54 -10.59
N ASP A 555 13.27 8.38 -10.70
CA ASP A 555 14.05 8.60 -11.90
C ASP A 555 15.26 7.66 -11.93
N LEU A 556 15.86 7.53 -13.12
CA LEU A 556 17.01 6.66 -13.35
C LEU A 556 18.14 7.41 -14.03
N LEU A 557 19.25 7.62 -13.32
CA LEU A 557 20.51 8.05 -13.91
C LEU A 557 21.27 6.82 -14.42
N VAL A 558 21.47 6.77 -15.74
CA VAL A 558 22.24 5.73 -16.42
C VAL A 558 23.61 6.29 -16.79
N THR A 559 24.68 5.73 -16.21
CA THR A 559 26.05 6.09 -16.61
C THR A 559 26.53 5.17 -17.73
N GLU A 560 27.35 5.70 -18.63
CA GLU A 560 28.01 5.00 -19.71
C GLU A 560 29.48 5.41 -19.77
N THR A 561 30.30 4.72 -20.55
CA THR A 561 31.69 5.13 -20.77
C THR A 561 31.79 6.48 -21.51
N SER A 562 30.79 6.83 -22.31
CA SER A 562 30.72 8.07 -23.10
C SER A 562 30.06 9.26 -22.40
N GLY A 563 29.48 9.08 -21.20
CA GLY A 563 28.73 10.12 -20.48
C GLY A 563 27.67 9.51 -19.59
N ALA A 564 26.66 10.29 -19.19
CA ALA A 564 25.51 9.79 -18.45
C ALA A 564 24.22 10.44 -18.96
N LYS A 565 23.10 9.77 -18.73
CA LYS A 565 21.76 10.21 -19.10
C LYS A 565 20.84 10.04 -17.90
N LEU A 566 20.09 11.09 -17.55
CA LEU A 566 19.02 11.02 -16.57
C LEU A 566 17.69 10.79 -17.31
N LEU A 567 16.99 9.75 -16.92
CA LEU A 567 15.69 9.37 -17.47
C LEU A 567 14.62 9.59 -16.40
N LEU A 568 13.55 10.30 -16.76
CA LEU A 568 12.50 10.64 -15.80
C LEU A 568 11.45 9.52 -15.70
N GLY A 569 10.95 9.28 -14.49
CA GLY A 569 9.94 8.27 -14.20
C GLY A 569 8.59 8.55 -14.86
N GLY A 570 8.06 7.57 -15.60
CA GLY A 570 6.73 7.61 -16.20
C GLY A 570 5.60 7.25 -15.24
N GLN A 571 4.36 7.35 -15.73
CA GLN A 571 3.19 6.82 -15.02
C GLN A 571 3.11 5.28 -15.07
N ASP A 572 3.75 4.68 -16.06
CA ASP A 572 3.86 3.24 -16.29
C ASP A 572 5.08 2.61 -15.59
N GLY A 573 5.71 3.36 -14.68
CA GLY A 573 6.96 3.01 -14.01
C GLY A 573 8.18 2.85 -14.91
N ARG A 574 8.08 3.25 -16.17
CA ARG A 574 9.21 3.17 -17.10
C ARG A 574 9.88 4.54 -17.22
N PRO A 575 11.21 4.60 -17.21
CA PRO A 575 11.95 5.81 -17.48
C PRO A 575 11.82 6.16 -18.96
N HIS A 576 11.41 7.38 -19.25
CA HIS A 576 11.25 7.88 -20.62
C HIS A 576 12.39 8.84 -20.99
N GLU A 577 12.80 8.84 -22.26
CA GLU A 577 13.66 9.92 -22.76
C GLU A 577 12.87 11.23 -22.75
N ASN A 578 13.33 12.18 -21.94
CA ASN A 578 12.64 13.46 -21.76
C ASN A 578 12.87 14.38 -22.98
N PRO A 579 11.83 14.99 -23.58
CA PRO A 579 11.98 15.97 -24.65
C PRO A 579 12.78 17.22 -24.23
N ASN A 580 12.79 17.57 -22.94
CA ASN A 580 13.59 18.62 -22.32
C ASN A 580 14.45 18.01 -21.19
N PRO A 581 15.54 17.30 -21.53
CA PRO A 581 16.30 16.56 -20.54
C PRO A 581 16.93 17.50 -19.52
N ILE A 582 16.97 17.08 -18.25
CA ILE A 582 17.81 17.69 -17.23
C ILE A 582 19.26 17.51 -17.71
N PRO A 583 19.98 18.60 -18.05
CA PRO A 583 21.32 18.49 -18.60
C PRO A 583 22.26 17.81 -17.60
N VAL A 584 22.94 16.79 -18.10
CA VAL A 584 24.03 16.11 -17.39
C VAL A 584 25.36 16.54 -18.04
N PRO A 585 26.37 16.99 -17.26
CA PRO A 585 27.63 17.41 -17.83
C PRO A 585 28.30 16.32 -18.67
N SER A 586 28.94 16.68 -19.79
CA SER A 586 29.64 15.71 -20.64
C SER A 586 30.80 14.98 -19.91
N SER A 587 31.27 15.55 -18.80
CA SER A 587 32.23 14.95 -17.88
C SER A 587 31.63 13.86 -16.99
N ALA A 588 30.31 13.65 -16.98
CA ALA A 588 29.63 12.63 -16.18
C ALA A 588 29.80 11.22 -16.78
N SER A 589 31.02 10.84 -17.14
CA SER A 589 31.43 9.49 -17.51
C SER A 589 31.97 8.81 -16.27
N GLY A 590 31.33 7.72 -15.84
CA GLY A 590 31.62 7.10 -14.55
C GLY A 590 31.45 5.58 -14.54
N VAL A 591 32.05 4.95 -13.54
CA VAL A 591 31.96 3.51 -13.27
C VAL A 591 30.90 3.18 -12.22
N ARG A 592 30.62 4.14 -11.33
CA ARG A 592 29.62 4.08 -10.26
C ARG A 592 29.08 5.48 -9.97
N ALA A 593 27.83 5.54 -9.53
CA ALA A 593 27.11 6.75 -9.16
C ALA A 593 26.38 6.51 -7.83
N GLY A 594 26.18 7.57 -7.06
CA GLY A 594 25.29 7.57 -5.90
C GLY A 594 24.73 8.95 -5.61
N ALA A 595 23.69 8.99 -4.76
CA ALA A 595 23.01 10.22 -4.36
C ALA A 595 23.54 10.74 -3.01
N VAL A 596 23.48 12.05 -2.82
CA VAL A 596 23.76 12.77 -1.56
C VAL A 596 23.02 14.11 -1.61
N ASP A 597 22.41 14.57 -0.53
CA ASP A 597 21.93 15.96 -0.42
C ASP A 597 22.95 16.71 0.45
N TYR A 598 24.05 17.16 -0.16
CA TYR A 598 25.22 17.57 0.64
C TYR A 598 25.02 18.93 1.32
N ASP A 599 24.10 19.76 0.82
CA ASP A 599 23.79 21.06 1.39
C ASP A 599 22.39 21.14 2.01
N ASN A 600 21.75 19.98 2.18
CA ASN A 600 20.43 19.82 2.80
C ASN A 600 19.36 20.72 2.15
N ASP A 601 19.47 21.03 0.87
CA ASP A 601 18.56 21.93 0.16
C ASP A 601 17.26 21.25 -0.29
N GLY A 602 17.15 19.93 -0.06
CA GLY A 602 15.98 19.13 -0.41
C GLY A 602 16.02 18.59 -1.83
N TRP A 603 17.14 18.73 -2.54
CA TRP A 603 17.39 18.13 -3.85
C TRP A 603 18.54 17.13 -3.76
N GLN A 604 18.32 15.91 -4.24
CA GLN A 604 19.37 14.91 -4.27
C GLN A 604 20.43 15.28 -5.32
N ASP A 605 21.65 15.52 -4.87
CA ASP A 605 22.86 15.68 -5.67
C ASP A 605 23.49 14.32 -6.02
N VAL A 606 24.44 14.33 -6.95
CA VAL A 606 25.04 13.10 -7.50
C VAL A 606 26.55 13.12 -7.34
N TRP A 607 27.11 12.07 -6.75
CA TRP A 607 28.54 11.79 -6.84
C TRP A 607 28.81 10.72 -7.90
N LEU A 608 29.93 10.83 -8.62
CA LEU A 608 30.37 9.88 -9.65
C LEU A 608 31.82 9.48 -9.43
N LEU A 609 32.08 8.17 -9.43
CA LEU A 609 33.44 7.63 -9.53
C LEU A 609 33.85 7.56 -11.00
N THR A 610 35.05 8.05 -11.30
CA THR A 610 35.56 8.12 -12.67
C THR A 610 36.86 7.34 -12.84
N ASN A 611 37.19 7.01 -14.09
CA ASN A 611 38.48 6.43 -14.44
C ASN A 611 39.58 7.48 -14.63
N ASP A 612 39.30 8.77 -14.42
CA ASP A 612 40.26 9.86 -14.54
C ASP A 612 41.09 9.94 -13.25
N PRO A 613 42.40 9.60 -13.27
CA PRO A 613 43.23 9.65 -12.08
C PRO A 613 43.38 11.05 -11.48
N ALA A 614 43.11 12.11 -12.25
CA ALA A 614 43.14 13.49 -11.78
C ALA A 614 41.81 13.95 -11.16
N ALA A 615 40.72 13.24 -11.44
CA ALA A 615 39.38 13.51 -10.90
C ALA A 615 38.66 12.20 -10.56
N PRO A 616 39.21 11.39 -9.61
CA PRO A 616 38.69 10.05 -9.33
C PRO A 616 37.27 10.08 -8.72
N LEU A 617 36.90 11.19 -8.10
CA LEU A 617 35.55 11.50 -7.62
C LEU A 617 35.10 12.84 -8.20
N ARG A 618 33.88 12.87 -8.75
CA ARG A 618 33.18 14.09 -9.17
C ARG A 618 31.90 14.24 -8.37
N LEU A 619 31.51 15.48 -8.10
CA LEU A 619 30.28 15.82 -7.38
C LEU A 619 29.48 16.79 -8.27
N TYR A 620 28.18 16.54 -8.40
CA TYR A 620 27.27 17.33 -9.22
C TYR A 620 26.08 17.76 -8.38
N ARG A 621 25.87 19.06 -8.26
CA ARG A 621 24.72 19.61 -7.56
C ARG A 621 23.48 19.58 -8.42
N ASN A 622 22.36 19.14 -7.86
CA ASN A 622 21.06 19.26 -8.50
C ASN A 622 20.51 20.69 -8.36
N LEU A 623 20.45 21.42 -9.47
CA LEU A 623 19.97 22.80 -9.50
C LEU A 623 18.45 22.83 -9.68
N GLN A 624 17.73 22.30 -8.70
CA GLN A 624 16.27 22.32 -8.61
C GLN A 624 15.57 21.60 -9.77
N GLY A 625 16.07 20.42 -10.16
CA GLY A 625 15.53 19.62 -11.26
C GLY A 625 15.73 20.25 -12.63
N LYS A 626 16.54 21.33 -12.75
CA LYS A 626 16.80 22.00 -14.03
C LYS A 626 18.05 21.50 -14.72
N GLU A 627 19.13 21.27 -13.97
CA GLU A 627 20.40 20.72 -14.46
C GLU A 627 21.23 20.14 -13.31
N LEU A 628 22.19 19.27 -13.65
CA LEU A 628 23.25 18.85 -12.73
C LEU A 628 24.49 19.74 -12.93
N GLY A 629 24.73 20.67 -12.01
CA GLY A 629 25.87 21.59 -12.03
C GLY A 629 27.14 20.95 -11.47
N ASP A 630 28.31 21.22 -12.05
CA ASP A 630 29.59 20.67 -11.55
C ASP A 630 30.00 21.32 -10.21
N ALA A 631 30.05 20.51 -9.16
CA ALA A 631 30.49 20.86 -7.80
C ALA A 631 31.77 20.10 -7.40
N SER A 632 32.50 19.53 -8.36
CA SER A 632 33.69 18.68 -8.11
C SER A 632 34.83 19.42 -7.40
N ASP A 633 34.82 20.75 -7.41
CA ASP A 633 35.75 21.58 -6.63
C ASP A 633 35.70 21.29 -5.13
N LEU A 634 34.53 20.89 -4.61
CA LEU A 634 34.34 20.58 -3.19
C LEU A 634 35.09 19.32 -2.76
N VAL A 635 35.26 18.35 -3.67
CA VAL A 635 35.91 17.05 -3.39
C VAL A 635 37.36 16.98 -3.89
N ARG A 636 37.92 18.08 -4.39
CA ARG A 636 39.34 18.14 -4.85
C ARG A 636 40.37 17.83 -3.78
N ALA A 637 39.98 17.91 -2.50
CA ALA A 637 40.85 17.56 -1.38
C ALA A 637 41.13 16.05 -1.29
N LEU A 638 40.35 15.22 -1.99
CA LEU A 638 40.56 13.78 -2.07
C LEU A 638 41.94 13.45 -2.64
N GLN A 639 42.70 12.61 -1.93
CA GLN A 639 44.03 12.20 -2.36
C GLN A 639 44.02 10.80 -2.96
N GLY A 640 44.61 10.65 -4.14
CA GLY A 640 44.78 9.34 -4.79
C GLY A 640 43.49 8.74 -5.37
N PRO A 641 43.57 7.51 -5.88
CA PRO A 641 42.44 6.85 -6.55
C PRO A 641 41.28 6.53 -5.58
N ALA A 642 40.06 6.51 -6.12
CA ALA A 642 38.84 6.10 -5.43
C ALA A 642 38.23 4.87 -6.11
N ALA A 643 37.70 3.95 -5.31
CA ALA A 643 37.11 2.69 -5.75
C ALA A 643 35.67 2.52 -5.24
N SER A 644 35.34 3.04 -4.06
CA SER A 644 33.98 3.10 -3.52
C SER A 644 33.77 4.38 -2.70
N VAL A 645 32.51 4.79 -2.59
CA VAL A 645 32.06 5.92 -1.78
C VAL A 645 30.85 5.46 -0.97
N GLU A 646 30.88 5.70 0.33
CA GLU A 646 29.72 5.54 1.23
C GLU A 646 29.30 6.92 1.74
N VAL A 647 27.99 7.16 1.80
CA VAL A 647 27.39 8.40 2.32
C VAL A 647 26.83 8.13 3.71
N LEU A 648 27.18 8.97 4.68
CA LEU A 648 26.73 8.87 6.07
C LEU A 648 26.79 10.23 6.76
N ASP A 649 26.04 10.39 7.84
CA ASP A 649 26.27 11.46 8.81
C ASP A 649 27.14 10.88 9.93
N HIS A 650 28.46 11.11 9.84
CA HIS A 650 29.47 10.46 10.69
C HIS A 650 29.44 11.01 12.12
N ASP A 651 29.32 12.33 12.28
CA ASP A 651 29.41 13.00 13.58
C ASP A 651 28.04 13.30 14.22
N GLU A 652 26.95 12.96 13.52
CA GLU A 652 25.54 13.14 13.90
C GLU A 652 25.08 14.59 13.98
N ASP A 653 25.71 15.48 13.21
CA ASP A 653 25.33 16.89 13.15
C ASP A 653 24.24 17.18 12.09
N GLY A 654 24.00 16.21 11.21
CA GLY A 654 22.96 16.21 10.20
C GLY A 654 23.33 16.77 8.83
N ASP A 655 24.61 17.01 8.55
CA ASP A 655 25.08 17.00 7.17
C ASP A 655 25.68 15.64 6.77
N LEU A 656 25.69 15.39 5.46
CA LEU A 656 26.10 14.10 4.90
C LEU A 656 27.56 14.19 4.46
N ASP A 657 28.38 13.31 5.03
CA ASP A 657 29.79 13.08 4.75
C ASP A 657 30.02 12.04 3.65
N LEU A 658 31.23 12.04 3.07
CA LEU A 658 31.65 11.05 2.08
C LEU A 658 32.83 10.23 2.61
N LEU A 659 32.64 8.93 2.78
CA LEU A 659 33.72 7.99 3.06
C LEU A 659 34.22 7.38 1.77
N VAL A 660 35.45 7.70 1.37
CA VAL A 660 36.04 7.29 0.10
C VAL A 660 37.12 6.25 0.32
N ALA A 661 36.93 5.04 -0.19
CA ALA A 661 37.94 4.00 -0.17
C ALA A 661 38.70 3.94 -1.49
N GLY A 662 40.02 3.97 -1.41
CA GLY A 662 40.94 3.71 -2.51
C GLY A 662 41.78 2.46 -2.24
N PRO A 663 42.50 1.95 -3.25
CA PRO A 663 43.37 0.77 -3.11
C PRO A 663 44.32 0.82 -1.91
N ALA A 664 44.85 1.99 -1.51
CA ALA A 664 45.86 2.07 -0.45
C ALA A 664 45.36 2.71 0.86
N GLN A 665 44.23 3.42 0.84
CA GLN A 665 43.77 4.22 1.97
C GLN A 665 42.26 4.45 1.93
N VAL A 666 41.68 4.70 3.11
CA VAL A 666 40.31 5.19 3.27
C VAL A 666 40.38 6.61 3.80
N GLN A 667 39.62 7.52 3.20
CA GLN A 667 39.56 8.93 3.57
C GLN A 667 38.11 9.31 3.89
N LEU A 668 37.90 9.93 5.04
CA LEU A 668 36.65 10.61 5.33
C LEU A 668 36.76 12.03 4.79
N LEU A 669 35.79 12.45 3.99
CA LEU A 669 35.57 13.82 3.60
C LEU A 669 34.38 14.30 4.45
N GLU A 670 34.69 15.00 5.53
CA GLU A 670 33.68 15.51 6.45
C GLU A 670 33.05 16.77 5.89
N ASN A 671 31.74 16.84 5.88
CA ASN A 671 30.97 17.97 5.42
C ASN A 671 31.00 19.05 6.51
N GLU A 672 31.44 20.26 6.15
CA GLU A 672 31.37 21.41 7.03
C GLU A 672 30.34 22.40 6.46
N GLY A 673 29.16 22.38 7.08
CA GLY A 673 28.16 23.44 6.96
C GLY A 673 26.91 23.09 6.17
N GLY A 674 26.73 21.84 5.72
CA GLY A 674 25.46 21.40 5.12
C GLY A 674 24.28 21.56 6.10
N ASN A 675 24.53 21.39 7.39
CA ASN A 675 23.55 21.50 8.47
C ASN A 675 23.15 22.95 8.84
N HIS A 676 23.67 23.97 8.12
CA HIS A 676 23.07 25.31 8.18
C HIS A 676 21.61 25.27 7.68
N ASN A 677 21.34 24.42 6.69
CA ASN A 677 19.99 24.03 6.30
C ASN A 677 19.43 22.97 7.25
N ARG A 678 18.11 22.80 7.20
CA ARG A 678 17.37 21.87 8.06
C ARG A 678 17.30 20.50 7.41
N TRP A 679 17.15 19.47 8.25
CA TRP A 679 17.14 18.09 7.79
C TRP A 679 16.14 17.24 8.59
N LEU A 680 15.86 16.04 8.12
CA LEU A 680 15.04 15.02 8.78
C LEU A 680 15.62 13.64 8.47
N LYS A 681 15.96 12.87 9.52
CA LYS A 681 16.29 11.44 9.37
C LYS A 681 15.10 10.59 9.80
N ILE A 682 14.73 9.61 9.00
CA ILE A 682 13.69 8.63 9.33
C ILE A 682 14.34 7.25 9.44
N ARG A 683 14.11 6.60 10.58
CA ARG A 683 14.50 5.21 10.84
C ARG A 683 13.24 4.36 10.92
N LEU A 684 13.11 3.38 10.04
CA LEU A 684 12.02 2.43 10.10
C LEU A 684 12.42 1.24 10.98
N ARG A 685 11.44 0.69 11.69
CA ARG A 685 11.59 -0.61 12.36
C ARG A 685 10.35 -1.48 12.22
N ALA A 686 10.55 -2.79 12.06
CA ALA A 686 9.46 -3.75 12.13
C ALA A 686 8.77 -3.72 13.50
N MET A 687 7.48 -4.05 13.52
CA MET A 687 6.72 -4.22 14.77
C MET A 687 7.31 -5.37 15.56
N LEU A 688 7.76 -5.12 16.81
CA LEU A 688 8.32 -6.15 17.67
C LEU A 688 7.38 -6.57 18.79
N ASN A 689 7.45 -7.84 19.15
CA ASN A 689 6.81 -8.36 20.36
C ASN A 689 7.49 -7.80 21.62
N ARG A 690 6.80 -6.92 22.36
CA ARG A 690 7.35 -6.18 23.52
C ARG A 690 7.83 -7.06 24.68
N ASP A 691 7.34 -8.30 24.81
CA ASP A 691 7.78 -9.26 25.86
C ASP A 691 8.50 -10.50 25.31
N ALA A 692 8.91 -10.50 24.03
CA ALA A 692 9.71 -11.60 23.51
C ALA A 692 11.10 -11.63 24.18
N THR A 693 11.53 -12.83 24.59
CA THR A 693 12.91 -13.07 25.04
C THR A 693 13.87 -12.84 23.86
N ALA A 694 15.17 -12.74 24.15
CA ALA A 694 16.25 -12.47 23.18
C ALA A 694 16.25 -13.36 21.92
N ALA A 695 15.54 -14.50 21.92
CA ALA A 695 15.58 -15.49 20.86
C ALA A 695 14.42 -15.42 19.83
N GLY A 696 13.62 -14.35 19.81
CA GLY A 696 12.58 -14.24 18.77
C GLY A 696 11.64 -13.06 18.94
N ARG A 697 12.09 -11.85 18.62
CA ARG A 697 11.20 -10.71 18.46
C ARG A 697 10.56 -10.80 17.07
N ALA A 698 9.25 -11.02 17.05
CA ALA A 698 8.57 -11.26 15.80
C ALA A 698 8.50 -10.01 14.92
N ALA A 699 8.56 -10.18 13.60
CA ALA A 699 8.44 -9.12 12.61
C ALA A 699 7.47 -9.53 11.48
N ARG A 700 6.70 -8.58 10.92
CA ARG A 700 5.85 -8.80 9.72
C ARG A 700 6.52 -8.32 8.42
N VAL A 701 7.66 -7.65 8.53
CA VAL A 701 8.50 -7.09 7.46
C VAL A 701 9.96 -7.24 7.88
N ASN A 702 10.91 -7.04 6.95
CA ASN A 702 12.32 -6.96 7.32
C ASN A 702 12.56 -5.82 8.32
N TYR A 703 13.55 -6.00 9.22
CA TYR A 703 13.67 -5.16 10.41
C TYR A 703 13.73 -3.66 10.11
N TYR A 704 14.52 -3.25 9.11
CA TYR A 704 14.72 -1.84 8.76
C TYR A 704 13.76 -1.33 7.68
N GLY A 705 12.78 -2.13 7.24
CA GLY A 705 11.89 -1.78 6.14
C GLY A 705 12.64 -1.46 4.84
N ILE A 706 13.78 -2.11 4.58
CA ILE A 706 14.55 -1.98 3.32
C ILE A 706 13.61 -2.32 2.16
N GLY A 707 13.54 -1.43 1.17
CA GLY A 707 12.58 -1.51 0.07
C GLY A 707 11.24 -0.83 0.34
N SER A 708 11.05 -0.14 1.47
CA SER A 708 9.88 0.72 1.69
C SER A 708 10.05 2.06 0.99
N THR A 709 8.96 2.68 0.57
CA THR A 709 8.94 4.01 -0.06
C THR A 709 8.71 5.07 1.01
N LEU A 710 9.54 6.12 1.01
CA LEU A 710 9.43 7.27 1.91
C LEU A 710 9.23 8.56 1.13
N GLU A 711 8.21 9.33 1.49
CA GLU A 711 7.97 10.67 0.95
C GLU A 711 7.94 11.69 2.07
N ALA A 712 8.71 12.77 1.95
CA ALA A 712 8.71 13.88 2.90
C ALA A 712 8.26 15.17 2.23
N ARG A 713 7.37 15.91 2.90
CA ARG A 713 6.88 17.20 2.43
C ARG A 713 7.26 18.32 3.40
N ALA A 714 7.84 19.39 2.84
CA ALA A 714 8.12 20.64 3.52
C ALA A 714 7.81 21.82 2.58
N GLY A 715 6.67 22.50 2.78
CA GLY A 715 6.23 23.61 1.92
C GLY A 715 6.01 23.19 0.45
N ARG A 716 6.85 23.72 -0.45
CA ARG A 716 6.87 23.37 -1.89
C ARG A 716 7.84 22.23 -2.23
N HIS A 717 8.58 21.70 -1.26
CA HIS A 717 9.42 20.52 -1.48
C HIS A 717 8.69 19.23 -1.13
N HIS A 718 8.91 18.27 -2.00
CA HIS A 718 8.45 16.90 -1.90
C HIS A 718 9.57 16.03 -2.43
N ALA A 719 10.12 15.20 -1.59
CA ALA A 719 11.18 14.30 -1.96
C ALA A 719 10.72 12.87 -1.71
N LEU A 720 10.87 12.01 -2.71
CA LEU A 720 10.70 10.58 -2.58
C LEU A 720 12.08 9.88 -2.50
N GLN A 721 12.20 8.92 -1.57
CA GLN A 721 13.35 8.02 -1.48
C GLN A 721 12.92 6.59 -1.18
N GLN A 722 13.66 5.64 -1.73
CA GLN A 722 13.57 4.23 -1.37
C GLN A 722 14.45 3.96 -0.13
N VAL A 723 13.95 3.24 0.85
CA VAL A 723 14.75 2.82 2.01
C VAL A 723 15.80 1.79 1.57
N ARG A 724 17.09 2.14 1.72
CA ARG A 724 18.24 1.29 1.33
C ARG A 724 19.07 0.77 2.51
N GLY A 725 18.78 1.24 3.72
CA GLY A 725 19.57 0.94 4.90
C GLY A 725 18.82 1.30 6.17
N THR A 726 19.55 1.46 7.27
CA THR A 726 18.96 1.66 8.59
C THR A 726 18.33 3.05 8.78
N GLU A 727 18.68 4.03 7.96
CA GLU A 727 18.19 5.41 8.03
C GLU A 727 18.02 5.99 6.63
N THR A 728 17.06 6.90 6.47
CA THR A 728 16.84 7.69 5.25
C THR A 728 16.87 9.18 5.61
N HIS A 729 17.64 9.96 4.87
CA HIS A 729 17.91 11.37 5.16
C HIS A 729 17.23 12.29 4.15
N PHE A 730 16.55 13.34 4.63
CA PHE A 730 15.92 14.37 3.81
C PHE A 730 16.46 15.75 4.18
N GLY A 731 17.00 16.50 3.22
CA GLY A 731 17.19 17.95 3.36
C GLY A 731 15.86 18.68 3.25
N LEU A 732 15.74 19.79 3.97
CA LEU A 732 14.52 20.61 4.05
C LEU A 732 14.78 22.07 3.67
N GLY A 733 16.02 22.45 3.36
CA GLY A 733 16.43 23.83 3.12
C GLY A 733 16.25 24.70 4.35
N ASP A 734 15.79 25.93 4.18
CA ASP A 734 15.54 26.88 5.28
C ASP A 734 14.25 26.60 6.11
N ARG A 735 13.52 25.53 5.77
CA ARG A 735 12.16 25.27 6.26
C ARG A 735 12.18 24.75 7.69
N ARG A 736 11.39 25.40 8.55
CA ARG A 736 11.39 25.15 10.01
C ARG A 736 10.61 23.90 10.43
N GLN A 737 9.88 23.26 9.53
CA GLN A 737 9.04 22.11 9.80
C GLN A 737 8.78 21.36 8.49
N ALA A 738 8.83 20.03 8.53
CA ALA A 738 8.18 19.18 7.55
C ALA A 738 6.71 19.01 7.96
N GLU A 739 5.74 19.17 7.04
CA GLU A 739 4.33 18.99 7.38
C GLU A 739 3.98 17.52 7.57
N VAL A 740 4.60 16.64 6.80
CA VAL A 740 4.29 15.21 6.78
C VAL A 740 5.46 14.40 6.23
N ALA A 741 5.61 13.18 6.73
CA ALA A 741 6.34 12.11 6.07
C ALA A 741 5.42 10.90 5.91
N ARG A 742 5.39 10.27 4.75
CA ARG A 742 4.63 9.04 4.47
C ARG A 742 5.60 7.90 4.18
N ILE A 743 5.22 6.74 4.69
CA ILE A 743 5.87 5.46 4.49
C ILE A 743 4.88 4.59 3.73
N VAL A 744 5.35 3.87 2.73
CA VAL A 744 4.70 2.65 2.23
C VAL A 744 5.68 1.51 2.48
N TRP A 745 5.38 0.68 3.47
CA TRP A 745 6.19 -0.45 3.90
C TRP A 745 6.28 -1.51 2.80
N THR A 746 7.30 -2.37 2.82
CA THR A 746 7.46 -3.44 1.83
C THR A 746 6.23 -4.34 1.73
N ASN A 747 5.47 -4.55 2.80
CA ASN A 747 4.25 -5.36 2.74
C ASN A 747 2.98 -4.58 2.35
N GLY A 748 3.14 -3.40 1.73
CA GLY A 748 2.08 -2.54 1.20
C GLY A 748 1.40 -1.63 2.21
N VAL A 749 1.73 -1.74 3.50
CA VAL A 749 1.13 -0.92 4.57
C VAL A 749 1.56 0.52 4.42
N PRO A 750 0.64 1.50 4.38
CA PRO A 750 1.05 2.88 4.49
C PRO A 750 1.00 3.37 5.93
N GLN A 751 1.87 4.33 6.23
CA GLN A 751 1.91 5.03 7.50
C GLN A 751 2.26 6.50 7.28
N VAL A 752 1.71 7.37 8.11
CA VAL A 752 1.91 8.81 7.99
C VAL A 752 2.37 9.39 9.32
N ILE A 753 3.50 10.09 9.30
CA ILE A 753 4.04 10.87 10.40
C ILE A 753 3.68 12.33 10.15
N ILE A 754 2.92 12.94 11.06
CA ILE A 754 2.48 14.33 10.93
C ILE A 754 3.43 15.22 11.70
N ARG A 755 3.91 16.29 11.05
CA ARG A 755 4.84 17.25 11.66
C ARG A 755 6.03 16.55 12.35
N PRO A 756 6.77 15.67 11.63
CA PRO A 756 7.94 15.04 12.21
C PRO A 756 8.92 16.10 12.72
N GLN A 757 9.62 15.76 13.80
CA GLN A 757 10.62 16.65 14.38
C GLN A 757 11.77 16.83 13.38
N VAL A 758 12.04 18.09 13.00
CA VAL A 758 13.17 18.45 12.13
C VAL A 758 14.46 18.54 12.95
N ASN A 759 15.60 18.43 12.27
CA ASN A 759 16.94 18.31 12.84
C ASN A 759 17.04 17.18 13.88
N ALA A 760 16.39 16.06 13.57
CA ALA A 760 16.32 14.91 14.44
C ALA A 760 16.14 13.63 13.63
N THR A 761 16.52 12.51 14.24
CA THR A 761 16.13 11.17 13.79
C THR A 761 14.78 10.81 14.40
N VAL A 762 13.79 10.57 13.55
CA VAL A 762 12.46 10.04 13.92
C VAL A 762 12.45 8.54 13.66
N THR A 763 12.14 7.74 14.67
CA THR A 763 11.94 6.29 14.51
C THR A 763 10.47 5.97 14.40
N GLU A 764 10.04 5.33 13.31
CA GLU A 764 8.67 4.86 13.11
C GLU A 764 8.63 3.33 13.12
N GLU A 765 7.75 2.78 13.96
CA GLU A 765 7.47 1.35 14.05
C GLU A 765 6.31 0.97 13.14
N GLN A 766 6.44 -0.12 12.40
CA GLN A 766 5.36 -0.64 11.56
C GLN A 766 4.09 -0.90 12.39
N ARG A 767 2.93 -0.53 11.86
CA ARG A 767 1.62 -0.82 12.43
C ARG A 767 1.00 -2.08 11.79
N PRO A 768 0.14 -2.81 12.52
CA PRO A 768 -0.65 -3.91 11.94
C PRO A 768 -1.54 -3.44 10.78
N LYS A 769 -1.74 -4.29 9.77
CA LYS A 769 -2.46 -3.98 8.52
C LYS A 769 -3.89 -4.50 8.39
N GLY A 770 -4.20 -5.63 9.03
CA GLY A 770 -5.47 -6.35 8.85
C GLY A 770 -6.05 -6.91 10.14
N SER A 771 -7.37 -6.92 10.21
CA SER A 771 -8.26 -7.59 11.14
C SER A 771 -9.69 -7.35 10.63
N CYS A 772 -10.60 -8.26 10.95
CA CYS A 772 -11.99 -8.19 10.49
C CYS A 772 -12.74 -6.89 10.82
N PRO A 773 -13.78 -6.55 10.04
CA PRO A 773 -14.62 -5.36 10.27
C PRO A 773 -15.34 -5.40 11.62
N PHE A 774 -15.66 -4.20 12.12
CA PHE A 774 -16.03 -3.97 13.51
C PHE A 774 -17.52 -3.68 13.62
N LEU A 775 -18.19 -4.29 14.60
CA LEU A 775 -19.59 -4.04 14.91
C LEU A 775 -19.72 -3.21 16.18
N TYR A 776 -20.49 -2.13 16.11
CA TYR A 776 -20.84 -1.28 17.25
C TYR A 776 -22.35 -1.23 17.46
N ALA A 777 -22.76 -1.10 18.73
CA ALA A 777 -24.16 -1.03 19.13
C ALA A 777 -24.43 0.22 19.97
N TRP A 778 -25.62 0.81 19.79
CA TRP A 778 -26.06 1.94 20.62
C TRP A 778 -26.49 1.47 22.01
N ASP A 779 -25.77 1.89 23.05
CA ASP A 779 -26.03 1.47 24.43
C ASP A 779 -27.05 2.37 25.18
N GLY A 780 -27.58 3.39 24.51
CA GLY A 780 -28.44 4.41 25.10
C GLY A 780 -27.76 5.78 25.24
N GLN A 781 -26.43 5.83 25.23
CA GLN A 781 -25.64 7.06 25.37
C GLN A 781 -24.67 7.24 24.20
N ARG A 782 -24.02 6.17 23.75
CA ARG A 782 -23.03 6.17 22.66
C ARG A 782 -22.99 4.82 21.95
N PHE A 783 -22.24 4.77 20.85
CA PHE A 783 -21.91 3.49 20.21
C PHE A 783 -20.75 2.83 20.94
N VAL A 784 -20.92 1.56 21.30
CA VAL A 784 -19.91 0.75 21.98
C VAL A 784 -19.53 -0.45 21.13
N PHE A 785 -18.25 -0.81 21.17
CA PHE A 785 -17.73 -1.97 20.44
C PHE A 785 -18.40 -3.25 20.94
N VAL A 786 -18.84 -4.09 20.00
CA VAL A 786 -19.40 -5.42 20.28
C VAL A 786 -18.33 -6.47 20.05
N THR A 787 -17.92 -6.66 18.80
CA THR A 787 -16.93 -7.64 18.35
C THR A 787 -16.62 -7.40 16.86
N ASP A 788 -15.67 -8.15 16.32
CA ASP A 788 -15.37 -8.26 14.89
C ASP A 788 -16.18 -9.35 14.16
N CYS A 789 -16.31 -9.26 12.83
CA CYS A 789 -17.20 -10.07 12.00
C CYS A 789 -16.55 -10.56 10.69
N LEU A 790 -16.96 -11.71 10.12
CA LEU A 790 -16.48 -12.26 8.82
C LEU A 790 -15.09 -12.94 8.83
N TRP A 791 -14.56 -13.29 10.01
CA TRP A 791 -13.21 -13.86 10.16
C TRP A 791 -12.96 -15.20 9.45
N SER A 792 -13.97 -16.06 9.33
CA SER A 792 -13.79 -17.42 8.80
C SER A 792 -13.99 -17.55 7.29
N SER A 793 -14.05 -16.43 6.55
CA SER A 793 -14.24 -16.38 5.09
C SER A 793 -13.24 -15.44 4.42
N ALA A 794 -11.97 -15.49 4.84
CA ALA A 794 -10.90 -14.71 4.25
C ALA A 794 -10.56 -15.25 2.85
N LEU A 795 -11.18 -14.65 1.82
CA LEU A 795 -11.01 -15.02 0.42
C LEU A 795 -9.56 -14.82 -0.03
N GLY A 796 -9.00 -15.85 -0.63
CA GLY A 796 -7.63 -15.82 -1.15
C GLY A 796 -6.54 -15.86 -0.08
N MET A 797 -6.89 -15.96 1.21
CA MET A 797 -5.90 -16.11 2.28
C MET A 797 -5.15 -17.43 2.13
N LYS A 798 -3.82 -17.39 2.25
CA LYS A 798 -3.00 -18.62 2.27
C LYS A 798 -2.68 -19.02 3.70
N LEU A 799 -2.95 -20.28 4.03
CA LEU A 799 -2.59 -20.94 5.30
C LEU A 799 -1.17 -21.53 5.27
N ALA A 800 -0.64 -21.77 4.07
CA ALA A 800 0.75 -22.10 3.78
C ALA A 800 1.01 -21.76 2.30
N HIS A 801 2.26 -21.81 1.83
CA HIS A 801 2.60 -21.46 0.44
C HIS A 801 1.70 -22.14 -0.61
N ASP A 802 1.36 -23.42 -0.40
CA ASP A 802 0.55 -24.25 -1.31
C ASP A 802 -0.84 -24.61 -0.74
N VAL A 803 -1.27 -23.96 0.33
CA VAL A 803 -2.56 -24.24 0.99
C VAL A 803 -3.35 -22.96 1.15
N GLU A 804 -4.49 -22.89 0.48
CA GLU A 804 -5.42 -21.77 0.51
C GLU A 804 -6.57 -22.05 1.48
N MET A 805 -7.12 -20.98 2.07
CA MET A 805 -8.37 -21.06 2.81
C MET A 805 -9.53 -21.34 1.86
N GLY A 806 -10.55 -22.06 2.33
CA GLY A 806 -11.76 -22.32 1.56
C GLY A 806 -12.50 -21.02 1.19
N HIS A 807 -13.30 -21.10 0.13
CA HIS A 807 -14.02 -19.95 -0.44
C HIS A 807 -15.49 -19.87 -0.02
N GLU A 808 -15.89 -20.67 0.98
CA GLU A 808 -17.27 -20.72 1.45
C GLU A 808 -17.72 -19.39 2.07
N ARG A 809 -18.95 -18.99 1.76
CA ARG A 809 -19.60 -17.84 2.39
C ARG A 809 -19.80 -18.10 3.87
N GLN A 810 -19.35 -17.20 4.75
CA GLN A 810 -19.54 -17.35 6.18
C GLN A 810 -20.93 -16.88 6.62
N LEU A 811 -21.55 -17.66 7.50
CA LEU A 811 -22.77 -17.30 8.22
C LEU A 811 -22.42 -16.87 9.66
N ASN A 812 -22.25 -15.58 9.88
CA ASN A 812 -21.92 -15.01 11.19
C ASN A 812 -23.17 -14.92 12.06
N HIS A 813 -23.06 -15.30 13.32
CA HIS A 813 -24.13 -15.24 14.32
C HIS A 813 -23.57 -14.61 15.59
N LEU A 814 -23.34 -13.30 15.58
CA LEU A 814 -22.64 -12.61 16.67
C LEU A 814 -23.62 -12.26 17.80
N VAL A 815 -23.33 -12.73 19.01
CA VAL A 815 -24.17 -12.45 20.18
C VAL A 815 -23.95 -11.01 20.64
N ILE A 816 -25.03 -10.23 20.70
CA ILE A 816 -25.06 -8.89 21.30
C ILE A 816 -25.85 -8.98 22.62
N PRO A 817 -25.20 -8.76 23.78
CA PRO A 817 -25.89 -8.72 25.06
C PRO A 817 -27.00 -7.67 25.07
N GLY A 818 -28.17 -7.99 25.61
CA GLY A 818 -29.31 -7.03 25.62
C GLY A 818 -29.03 -5.69 26.30
N LYS A 819 -28.05 -5.64 27.21
CA LYS A 819 -27.62 -4.42 27.90
C LYS A 819 -26.84 -3.44 27.02
N VAL A 820 -26.32 -3.86 25.86
CA VAL A 820 -25.50 -3.02 24.97
C VAL A 820 -26.23 -2.60 23.68
N LEU A 821 -27.50 -2.99 23.51
CA LEU A 821 -28.34 -2.57 22.39
C LEU A 821 -29.68 -2.05 22.90
N VAL A 822 -29.75 -0.73 23.11
CA VAL A 822 -30.92 -0.02 23.64
C VAL A 822 -31.62 0.69 22.49
N PRO A 823 -32.97 0.64 22.40
CA PRO A 823 -33.66 1.29 21.29
C PRO A 823 -33.63 2.83 21.42
N ARG A 824 -33.39 3.53 20.30
CA ARG A 824 -33.46 5.00 20.17
C ARG A 824 -34.53 5.36 19.15
N GLY A 825 -35.53 6.15 19.56
CA GLY A 825 -36.61 6.55 18.65
C GLY A 825 -37.44 5.38 18.11
N GLY A 826 -37.56 4.28 18.87
CA GLY A 826 -38.30 3.09 18.43
C GLY A 826 -37.51 2.14 17.53
N ARG A 827 -36.19 2.33 17.39
CA ARG A 827 -35.32 1.47 16.56
C ARG A 827 -34.07 1.01 17.30
N TYR A 828 -33.58 -0.17 16.97
CA TYR A 828 -32.24 -0.61 17.33
C TYR A 828 -31.25 -0.13 16.26
N SER A 829 -30.14 0.48 16.67
CA SER A 829 -29.13 1.03 15.76
C SER A 829 -27.79 0.30 15.93
N LEU A 830 -27.22 -0.14 14.81
CA LEU A 830 -25.92 -0.80 14.73
C LEU A 830 -25.06 -0.11 13.67
N GLN A 831 -23.74 -0.12 13.88
CA GLN A 831 -22.76 0.43 12.97
C GLN A 831 -21.74 -0.63 12.62
N PHE A 832 -21.52 -0.85 11.33
CA PHE A 832 -20.54 -1.80 10.82
C PHE A 832 -19.46 -1.02 10.09
N THR A 833 -18.25 -1.00 10.63
CA THR A 833 -17.15 -0.17 10.12
C THR A 833 -16.02 -1.01 9.57
N ASN A 834 -15.40 -0.55 8.48
CA ASN A 834 -14.20 -1.15 7.92
C ASN A 834 -12.97 -0.31 8.27
N GLU A 835 -12.35 -0.59 9.42
CA GLU A 835 -11.24 0.22 9.95
C GLU A 835 -9.87 -0.13 9.34
N LEU A 836 -9.77 -1.28 8.68
CA LEU A 836 -8.49 -1.92 8.34
C LEU A 836 -8.35 -2.14 6.83
N TRP A 837 -7.17 -2.58 6.41
CA TRP A 837 -6.83 -2.78 5.01
C TRP A 837 -7.46 -4.09 4.49
N GLU A 838 -8.79 -4.09 4.33
CA GLU A 838 -9.59 -5.21 3.86
C GLU A 838 -10.84 -4.73 3.09
N ALA A 839 -11.53 -5.64 2.38
CA ALA A 839 -12.85 -5.41 1.80
C ALA A 839 -13.87 -6.46 2.30
N PRO A 840 -14.83 -6.06 3.13
CA PRO A 840 -16.01 -6.86 3.44
C PRO A 840 -17.01 -6.91 2.27
N TYR A 841 -17.58 -8.10 2.03
CA TYR A 841 -18.64 -8.37 1.04
C TYR A 841 -19.89 -8.87 1.80
N LEU A 842 -20.83 -7.99 2.12
CA LEU A 842 -22.02 -8.32 2.91
C LEU A 842 -23.25 -8.56 2.02
N ASP A 843 -23.76 -9.78 2.01
CA ASP A 843 -24.85 -10.25 1.15
C ASP A 843 -26.21 -10.26 1.89
N GLU A 844 -26.22 -10.63 3.17
CA GLU A 844 -27.47 -10.63 3.97
C GLU A 844 -27.20 -10.17 5.40
N VAL A 845 -28.11 -9.35 5.95
CA VAL A 845 -28.06 -8.95 7.36
C VAL A 845 -29.43 -9.12 8.03
N GLU A 846 -29.43 -9.67 9.25
CA GLU A 846 -30.61 -9.73 10.12
C GLU A 846 -30.24 -9.43 11.57
N LEU A 847 -31.20 -8.91 12.34
CA LEU A 847 -31.12 -8.81 13.80
C LEU A 847 -32.12 -9.78 14.44
N TRP A 848 -31.63 -10.81 15.11
CA TRP A 848 -32.50 -11.78 15.78
C TRP A 848 -32.69 -11.36 17.23
N CYS A 849 -33.92 -11.02 17.60
CA CYS A 849 -34.31 -10.74 18.98
C CYS A 849 -34.73 -12.05 19.65
N ILE A 850 -34.00 -12.48 20.68
CA ILE A 850 -34.24 -13.74 21.38
C ILE A 850 -34.62 -13.43 22.83
N ASP A 851 -35.89 -13.63 23.17
CA ASP A 851 -36.31 -13.61 24.57
C ASP A 851 -36.11 -15.01 25.16
N HIS A 852 -35.47 -15.10 26.32
CA HIS A 852 -35.19 -16.36 27.02
C HIS A 852 -35.34 -16.19 28.54
N PRO A 853 -35.52 -17.27 29.32
CA PRO A 853 -35.61 -17.18 30.77
C PRO A 853 -34.39 -16.50 31.40
N LYS A 854 -34.61 -15.76 32.48
CA LYS A 854 -33.52 -15.20 33.29
C LYS A 854 -32.64 -16.31 33.87
N GLY A 855 -31.32 -16.07 33.91
CA GLY A 855 -30.34 -17.04 34.41
C GLY A 855 -29.85 -18.06 33.37
N VAL A 856 -30.35 -17.99 32.14
CA VAL A 856 -29.83 -18.75 31.00
C VAL A 856 -29.01 -17.82 30.12
N GLU A 857 -27.79 -18.20 29.75
CA GLU A 857 -26.95 -17.47 28.80
C GLU A 857 -27.00 -18.14 27.42
N LEU A 858 -26.78 -17.33 26.38
CA LEU A 858 -26.83 -17.76 25.00
C LEU A 858 -25.44 -17.64 24.38
N TYR A 859 -24.97 -18.75 23.81
CA TYR A 859 -23.71 -18.81 23.08
C TYR A 859 -23.95 -19.29 21.66
N THR A 860 -23.12 -18.80 20.75
CA THR A 860 -22.98 -19.27 19.37
C THR A 860 -21.57 -19.79 19.19
N ASN A 861 -21.38 -20.82 18.36
CA ASN A 861 -20.06 -21.40 18.16
C ASN A 861 -19.25 -20.58 17.12
N GLN A 862 -18.58 -19.51 17.56
CA GLN A 862 -17.74 -18.67 16.69
C GLN A 862 -16.29 -19.18 16.71
N ARG A 863 -15.99 -20.12 15.82
CA ARG A 863 -14.65 -20.73 15.69
C ARG A 863 -14.32 -21.05 14.25
N ILE A 864 -13.05 -21.18 13.91
CA ILE A 864 -12.61 -21.86 12.67
C ILE A 864 -12.50 -23.37 12.94
N PRO A 865 -13.37 -24.20 12.34
CA PRO A 865 -13.31 -25.66 12.46
C PRO A 865 -12.58 -26.31 11.26
N PRO A 866 -12.29 -27.62 11.28
CA PRO A 866 -12.05 -28.38 10.05
C PRO A 866 -13.34 -28.74 9.28
N VAL A 867 -14.53 -28.43 9.82
CA VAL A 867 -15.83 -28.58 9.15
C VAL A 867 -16.72 -27.42 9.58
N ALA A 868 -17.13 -26.55 8.65
CA ALA A 868 -18.10 -25.49 8.91
C ALA A 868 -19.39 -26.10 9.48
N ASP A 869 -19.53 -26.10 10.80
CA ASP A 869 -20.81 -26.37 11.45
C ASP A 869 -21.68 -25.13 11.17
N GLY A 870 -22.24 -25.06 9.96
CA GLY A 870 -23.18 -24.00 9.53
C GLY A 870 -24.50 -24.00 10.31
N ASP A 871 -24.64 -24.87 11.31
CA ASP A 871 -25.78 -24.91 12.21
C ASP A 871 -25.56 -23.98 13.40
N LEU A 872 -26.44 -22.99 13.53
CA LEU A 872 -26.61 -22.22 14.76
C LEU A 872 -26.87 -23.18 15.93
N ARG A 873 -25.85 -23.42 16.76
CA ARG A 873 -26.02 -24.10 18.05
C ARG A 873 -26.22 -23.06 19.14
N LEU A 874 -27.48 -22.79 19.46
CA LEU A 874 -27.84 -22.05 20.66
C LEU A 874 -27.58 -22.94 21.88
N VAL A 875 -26.50 -22.65 22.60
CA VAL A 875 -26.25 -23.29 23.90
C VAL A 875 -26.84 -22.42 24.99
N LEU A 876 -27.79 -23.02 25.71
CA LEU A 876 -28.37 -22.48 26.94
C LEU A 876 -27.61 -23.06 28.12
N THR A 877 -26.86 -22.24 28.85
CA THR A 877 -26.18 -22.71 30.06
C THR A 877 -27.12 -22.54 31.26
N ALA A 878 -27.57 -23.65 31.85
CA ALA A 878 -28.30 -23.62 33.13
C ALA A 878 -27.37 -23.94 34.32
N ASN A 879 -26.34 -24.77 34.10
CA ASN A 879 -25.39 -25.20 35.11
C ASN A 879 -23.96 -24.80 34.69
N ARG A 880 -23.45 -23.72 35.27
CA ARG A 880 -22.09 -23.23 35.04
C ARG A 880 -21.17 -23.75 36.16
N TYR A 881 -20.17 -24.56 35.79
CA TYR A 881 -19.16 -25.10 36.70
C TYR A 881 -17.80 -24.50 36.39
N MET A 882 -17.19 -23.83 37.36
CA MET A 882 -15.86 -23.28 37.21
C MET A 882 -14.81 -24.39 37.39
N PRO A 883 -13.65 -24.30 36.69
CA PRO A 883 -12.54 -25.21 36.94
C PRO A 883 -12.12 -25.17 38.43
N ARG A 884 -11.74 -26.31 38.99
CA ARG A 884 -11.20 -26.40 40.35
C ARG A 884 -9.77 -25.89 40.46
N ALA A 885 -9.02 -26.01 39.38
CA ALA A 885 -7.66 -25.53 39.24
C ALA A 885 -7.39 -25.20 37.76
N ALA A 886 -6.50 -24.25 37.51
CA ALA A 886 -5.98 -23.96 36.18
C ALA A 886 -4.47 -23.68 36.27
N HIS A 887 -3.69 -24.31 35.41
CA HIS A 887 -2.25 -24.10 35.35
C HIS A 887 -1.79 -23.86 33.91
N ASP A 888 -0.79 -23.01 33.73
CA ASP A 888 -0.14 -22.87 32.43
C ASP A 888 0.94 -23.93 32.20
N HIS A 889 1.56 -23.89 31.03
CA HIS A 889 2.65 -24.80 30.64
C HIS A 889 3.88 -24.79 31.55
N GLN A 890 4.05 -23.75 32.38
CA GLN A 890 5.15 -23.63 33.36
C GLN A 890 4.72 -24.11 34.76
N GLY A 891 3.46 -24.54 34.92
CA GLY A 891 2.89 -24.97 36.19
C GLY A 891 2.47 -23.83 37.11
N ARG A 892 2.38 -22.59 36.61
CA ARG A 892 1.90 -21.43 37.40
C ARG A 892 0.38 -21.51 37.53
N ASP A 893 -0.15 -21.16 38.70
CA ASP A 893 -1.60 -21.06 38.93
C ASP A 893 -2.16 -19.84 38.18
N VAL A 894 -3.10 -20.10 37.26
CA VAL A 894 -3.77 -19.09 36.43
C VAL A 894 -5.29 -19.12 36.62
N LEU A 895 -5.80 -19.75 37.68
CA LEU A 895 -7.24 -19.91 37.91
C LEU A 895 -7.98 -18.57 37.96
N GLN A 896 -7.39 -17.54 38.55
CA GLN A 896 -8.01 -16.21 38.62
C GLN A 896 -8.13 -15.52 37.25
N GLN A 897 -7.21 -15.80 36.31
CA GLN A 897 -7.19 -15.22 34.96
C GLN A 897 -8.23 -15.84 34.03
N VAL A 898 -8.74 -17.03 34.36
CA VAL A 898 -9.81 -17.71 33.60
C VAL A 898 -11.14 -17.73 34.34
N ALA A 899 -11.24 -17.06 35.49
CA ALA A 899 -12.41 -17.13 36.35
C ALA A 899 -13.58 -16.27 35.85
N ARG A 900 -13.33 -15.22 35.07
CA ARG A 900 -14.36 -14.31 34.58
C ARG A 900 -13.81 -13.45 33.45
N LYS A 901 -14.69 -13.05 32.53
CA LYS A 901 -14.39 -12.07 31.49
C LYS A 901 -14.13 -10.67 32.08
N ASP A 902 -12.88 -10.35 32.43
CA ASP A 902 -12.47 -9.05 32.98
C ASP A 902 -11.26 -8.41 32.29
N GLY A 903 -10.78 -8.99 31.18
CA GLY A 903 -9.66 -8.47 30.39
C GLY A 903 -8.28 -8.76 30.98
N VAL A 904 -8.22 -9.70 31.94
CA VAL A 904 -6.98 -10.19 32.56
C VAL A 904 -6.66 -11.57 32.01
N PHE A 905 -5.97 -11.58 30.88
CA PHE A 905 -5.74 -12.79 30.10
C PHE A 905 -4.65 -13.72 30.67
N VAL A 906 -4.83 -15.02 30.45
CA VAL A 906 -3.74 -16.00 30.47
C VAL A 906 -2.76 -15.70 29.36
N GLY A 907 -1.50 -15.48 29.76
CA GLY A 907 -0.38 -15.21 28.87
C GLY A 907 0.92 -15.78 29.42
N GLY A 908 2.05 -15.22 28.99
CA GLY A 908 3.38 -15.59 29.51
C GLY A 908 3.97 -16.86 28.89
N PHE A 909 3.52 -17.24 27.70
CA PHE A 909 4.25 -18.10 26.77
C PHE A 909 5.35 -17.31 26.06
N GLU A 910 6.40 -18.02 25.64
CA GLU A 910 7.47 -17.42 24.85
C GLU A 910 7.01 -17.31 23.39
N ARG A 911 7.10 -16.10 22.83
CA ARG A 911 6.71 -15.83 21.45
C ARG A 911 7.86 -16.23 20.50
N ARG A 912 7.51 -16.67 19.29
CA ARG A 912 8.48 -17.05 18.24
C ARG A 912 8.71 -15.90 17.26
N ARG A 913 9.62 -16.13 16.28
CA ARG A 913 9.99 -15.19 15.20
C ARG A 913 8.81 -14.66 14.37
N TYR A 914 7.73 -15.41 14.20
CA TYR A 914 6.61 -14.97 13.38
C TYR A 914 5.47 -14.46 14.24
N VAL A 915 4.90 -13.31 13.86
CA VAL A 915 3.83 -12.65 14.61
C VAL A 915 2.61 -13.56 14.65
N GLY A 916 2.04 -13.79 15.84
CA GLY A 916 0.93 -14.72 16.03
C GLY A 916 1.33 -16.16 16.34
N LEU A 917 2.64 -16.43 16.46
CA LEU A 917 3.21 -17.74 16.79
C LEU A 917 3.98 -17.71 18.12
N ALA A 918 3.83 -18.76 18.91
CA ALA A 918 4.48 -18.98 20.19
C ALA A 918 5.17 -20.35 20.24
N GLU A 919 6.05 -20.53 21.21
CA GLU A 919 6.51 -21.87 21.60
C GLU A 919 5.30 -22.75 21.97
N PRO A 920 5.35 -24.07 21.69
CA PRO A 920 4.30 -24.98 22.09
C PRO A 920 3.97 -24.83 23.58
N HIS A 921 2.74 -24.44 23.88
CA HIS A 921 2.25 -24.19 25.22
C HIS A 921 0.88 -24.82 25.41
N TYR A 922 0.44 -24.86 26.67
CA TYR A 922 -0.87 -25.37 27.02
C TYR A 922 -1.49 -24.65 28.23
N LEU A 923 -2.82 -24.66 28.28
CA LEU A 923 -3.63 -24.37 29.46
C LEU A 923 -4.20 -25.69 30.00
N GLU A 924 -3.81 -26.07 31.21
CA GLU A 924 -4.34 -27.23 31.94
C GLU A 924 -5.49 -26.79 32.83
N LEU A 925 -6.64 -27.46 32.72
CA LEU A 925 -7.84 -27.19 33.52
C LEU A 925 -8.28 -28.47 34.25
N ASP A 926 -8.53 -28.38 35.56
CA ASP A 926 -9.26 -29.39 36.32
C ASP A 926 -10.75 -29.05 36.28
N LEU A 927 -11.52 -29.83 35.51
CA LEU A 927 -12.94 -29.60 35.29
C LEU A 927 -13.82 -30.13 36.43
N GLY A 928 -13.24 -30.75 37.46
CA GLY A 928 -13.98 -31.37 38.55
C GLY A 928 -14.58 -32.73 38.19
N ASP A 929 -15.68 -33.11 38.84
CA ASP A 929 -16.32 -34.41 38.61
C ASP A 929 -17.46 -34.27 37.58
N LEU A 930 -17.30 -34.95 36.44
CA LEU A 930 -18.28 -35.00 35.35
C LEU A 930 -18.93 -36.38 35.19
N SER A 931 -18.71 -37.31 36.13
CA SER A 931 -19.20 -38.70 36.03
C SER A 931 -20.71 -38.85 35.94
N GLY A 932 -21.47 -37.87 36.45
CA GLY A 932 -22.93 -37.83 36.40
C GLY A 932 -23.53 -37.11 35.19
N ALA A 933 -22.71 -36.49 34.33
CA ALA A 933 -23.20 -35.69 33.20
C ALA A 933 -23.54 -36.59 31.98
N ARG A 934 -24.69 -36.35 31.33
CA ARG A 934 -25.01 -37.05 30.06
C ARG A 934 -24.28 -36.46 28.86
N SER A 935 -23.98 -35.17 28.94
CA SER A 935 -23.21 -34.41 27.95
C SER A 935 -22.53 -33.24 28.66
N ALA A 936 -21.35 -32.84 28.18
CA ALA A 936 -20.63 -31.69 28.70
C ALA A 936 -19.95 -30.92 27.56
N ALA A 937 -19.81 -29.61 27.76
CA ALA A 937 -19.03 -28.75 26.88
C ALA A 937 -18.20 -27.78 27.72
N LEU A 938 -16.97 -27.55 27.28
CA LEU A 938 -16.09 -26.50 27.78
C LEU A 938 -16.37 -25.22 26.98
N VAL A 939 -16.66 -24.13 27.68
CA VAL A 939 -16.78 -22.79 27.10
C VAL A 939 -15.50 -22.03 27.44
N LEU A 940 -14.85 -21.51 26.41
CA LEU A 940 -13.64 -20.70 26.54
C LEU A 940 -13.87 -19.34 25.90
N THR A 941 -13.62 -18.25 26.61
CA THR A 941 -13.63 -16.91 26.01
C THR A 941 -12.20 -16.42 25.88
N GLY A 942 -11.81 -16.03 24.68
CA GLY A 942 -10.45 -15.57 24.41
C GLY A 942 -10.37 -14.84 23.08
N TRP A 943 -9.17 -14.37 22.75
CA TRP A 943 -8.86 -13.76 21.46
C TRP A 943 -7.51 -14.28 20.96
N ILE A 944 -7.27 -14.13 19.66
CA ILE A 944 -6.03 -14.58 19.02
C ILE A 944 -5.29 -13.39 18.43
N TRP A 945 -3.96 -13.39 18.54
CA TRP A 945 -3.12 -12.57 17.68
C TRP A 945 -2.78 -13.39 16.42
N PRO A 946 -3.38 -13.12 15.25
CA PRO A 946 -3.24 -14.01 14.12
C PRO A 946 -1.97 -13.73 13.29
N THR A 947 -1.48 -14.78 12.64
CA THR A 947 -0.61 -14.65 11.47
C THR A 947 -1.40 -14.05 10.29
N ASP A 948 -0.73 -13.40 9.34
CA ASP A 948 -1.31 -13.00 8.05
C ASP A 948 -0.86 -13.94 6.92
N THR A 949 -1.36 -13.71 5.70
CA THR A 949 -0.99 -14.52 4.54
C THR A 949 0.52 -14.52 4.28
N SER A 950 1.17 -13.36 4.27
CA SER A 950 2.63 -13.27 4.09
C SER A 950 3.39 -14.04 5.16
N GLY A 951 2.99 -13.90 6.44
CA GLY A 951 3.56 -14.66 7.55
C GLY A 951 3.35 -16.17 7.42
N ASN A 952 2.16 -16.62 7.03
CA ASN A 952 1.87 -18.04 6.81
C ASN A 952 2.73 -18.64 5.69
N VAL A 953 2.92 -17.89 4.60
CA VAL A 953 3.79 -18.29 3.49
C VAL A 953 5.23 -18.42 3.98
N ALA A 954 5.76 -17.42 4.70
CA ALA A 954 7.10 -17.44 5.26
C ALA A 954 7.31 -18.61 6.25
N ILE A 955 6.42 -18.79 7.24
CA ILE A 955 6.49 -19.90 8.22
C ILE A 955 6.53 -21.26 7.49
N SER A 956 5.69 -21.44 6.47
CA SER A 956 5.61 -22.73 5.76
C SER A 956 6.87 -23.09 4.98
N ARG A 957 7.70 -22.09 4.64
CA ARG A 957 8.97 -22.27 3.94
C ARG A 957 10.14 -22.47 4.90
N ASP A 958 10.06 -21.89 6.09
CA ASP A 958 11.10 -21.95 7.12
C ASP A 958 11.36 -23.39 7.60
N PRO A 959 12.59 -23.92 7.38
CA PRO A 959 12.97 -25.26 7.79
C PRO A 959 12.78 -25.56 9.29
N ARG A 960 12.88 -24.55 10.16
CA ARG A 960 12.69 -24.69 11.62
C ARG A 960 11.27 -25.07 11.99
N PHE A 961 10.32 -24.80 11.10
CA PHE A 961 8.89 -25.06 11.28
C PHE A 961 8.39 -26.25 10.45
N LYS A 962 9.23 -26.82 9.57
CA LYS A 962 8.89 -28.02 8.79
C LYS A 962 8.84 -29.26 9.67
N GLY A 963 7.66 -29.89 9.78
CA GLY A 963 7.48 -31.22 10.38
C GLY A 963 7.36 -31.26 11.92
N THR A 964 7.24 -30.12 12.61
CA THR A 964 7.29 -30.04 14.08
C THR A 964 5.99 -30.39 14.82
N SER A 965 4.85 -30.53 14.15
CA SER A 965 3.59 -30.96 14.78
C SER A 965 2.53 -31.11 13.69
N GLY A 966 1.54 -32.00 13.84
CA GLY A 966 0.58 -32.37 12.78
C GLY A 966 -0.45 -31.30 12.38
N GLY A 967 -0.03 -30.04 12.23
CA GLY A 967 -0.79 -28.91 11.70
C GLY A 967 -0.30 -28.45 10.32
N VAL A 968 -0.94 -27.42 9.76
CA VAL A 968 -0.66 -26.88 8.42
C VAL A 968 0.49 -25.88 8.50
N GLY A 969 1.49 -26.00 7.61
CA GLY A 969 2.54 -24.99 7.45
C GLY A 969 3.46 -24.78 8.65
N GLY A 970 3.51 -25.69 9.63
CA GLY A 970 4.35 -25.54 10.83
C GLY A 970 3.66 -24.85 12.03
N VAL A 971 2.37 -24.52 11.91
CA VAL A 971 1.55 -23.98 13.00
C VAL A 971 0.73 -25.10 13.63
N GLN A 972 0.81 -25.28 14.95
CA GLN A 972 -0.02 -26.21 15.72
C GLN A 972 -1.30 -25.51 16.19
N PRO A 973 -2.45 -25.77 15.57
CA PRO A 973 -3.70 -25.20 16.06
C PRO A 973 -4.10 -25.84 17.40
N PRO A 974 -5.05 -25.25 18.16
CA PRO A 974 -5.46 -25.80 19.44
C PRO A 974 -6.00 -27.22 19.34
N ALA A 975 -5.40 -28.10 20.14
CA ALA A 975 -5.82 -29.48 20.35
C ALA A 975 -6.27 -29.66 21.81
N LEU A 976 -7.30 -30.47 22.01
CA LEU A 976 -7.77 -30.89 23.32
C LEU A 976 -7.15 -32.24 23.69
N LEU A 977 -6.49 -32.29 24.84
CA LEU A 977 -5.87 -33.48 25.40
C LEU A 977 -6.53 -33.84 26.74
N ALA A 978 -6.57 -35.13 27.06
CA ALA A 978 -6.97 -35.65 28.35
C ALA A 978 -5.91 -36.62 28.91
N PRO A 979 -5.86 -36.85 30.24
CA PRO A 979 -5.02 -37.87 30.84
C PRO A 979 -5.30 -39.25 30.26
N ASP A 980 -4.25 -40.06 30.11
CA ASP A 980 -4.37 -41.43 29.60
C ASP A 980 -4.44 -42.50 30.71
N GLY A 981 -4.37 -42.09 31.98
CA GLY A 981 -4.33 -42.96 33.16
C GLY A 981 -2.94 -43.47 33.55
N SER A 982 -1.90 -43.21 32.76
CA SER A 982 -0.49 -43.54 33.06
C SER A 982 0.30 -42.38 33.66
N GLY A 983 -0.32 -41.21 33.77
CA GLY A 983 0.35 -39.93 34.07
C GLY A 983 0.78 -39.16 32.83
N SER A 984 0.48 -39.66 31.63
CA SER A 984 0.71 -38.98 30.35
C SER A 984 -0.60 -38.40 29.79
N TRP A 985 -0.51 -37.71 28.65
CA TRP A 985 -1.63 -37.05 27.99
C TRP A 985 -1.85 -37.64 26.59
N LYS A 986 -3.10 -37.82 26.20
CA LYS A 986 -3.51 -38.22 24.86
C LYS A 986 -4.36 -37.14 24.20
N ILE A 987 -4.20 -36.96 22.90
CA ILE A 987 -5.07 -36.08 22.10
C ILE A 987 -6.44 -36.76 21.97
N ILE A 988 -7.49 -36.08 22.44
CA ILE A 988 -8.88 -36.51 22.30
C ILE A 988 -9.62 -35.71 21.22
N GLN A 989 -9.12 -34.53 20.87
CA GLN A 989 -9.56 -33.75 19.73
C GLN A 989 -8.38 -32.98 19.11
N PRO A 990 -7.89 -33.34 17.90
CA PRO A 990 -6.69 -32.75 17.31
C PRO A 990 -6.87 -31.30 16.83
N MET A 991 -8.11 -30.89 16.57
CA MET A 991 -8.47 -29.51 16.19
C MET A 991 -9.77 -29.14 16.92
N MET A 992 -9.68 -28.35 17.99
CA MET A 992 -10.86 -27.87 18.74
C MET A 992 -11.44 -26.56 18.21
N GLY A 993 -10.77 -25.95 17.24
CA GLY A 993 -11.01 -24.59 16.79
C GLY A 993 -10.38 -23.56 17.72
N PHE A 994 -10.39 -22.31 17.30
CA PHE A 994 -9.81 -21.18 18.02
C PHE A 994 -10.68 -19.93 17.85
N PRO A 995 -10.55 -18.91 18.72
CA PRO A 995 -11.36 -17.70 18.65
C PRO A 995 -11.19 -16.98 17.31
N CYS A 996 -12.28 -16.48 16.73
CA CYS A 996 -12.25 -15.69 15.51
C CYS A 996 -11.91 -14.23 15.86
N GLY A 997 -10.62 -13.88 15.73
CA GLY A 997 -10.13 -12.51 15.87
C GLY A 997 -10.19 -11.97 17.31
N LYS A 998 -11.18 -11.12 17.62
CA LYS A 998 -11.30 -10.44 18.94
C LYS A 998 -11.91 -11.37 19.99
N LEU A 999 -12.36 -10.78 21.11
CA LEU A 999 -12.77 -11.52 22.31
C LEU A 999 -14.10 -12.27 22.10
N GLN A 1000 -14.01 -13.56 21.75
CA GLN A 1000 -15.15 -14.39 21.38
C GLN A 1000 -15.23 -15.69 22.20
N PRO A 1001 -16.45 -16.18 22.51
CA PRO A 1001 -16.64 -17.46 23.16
C PRO A 1001 -16.55 -18.63 22.16
N LEU A 1002 -15.77 -19.63 22.52
CA LEU A 1002 -15.57 -20.91 21.85
C LEU A 1002 -16.30 -22.00 22.64
N LEU A 1003 -17.11 -22.81 21.96
CA LEU A 1003 -17.76 -23.97 22.54
C LEU A 1003 -17.06 -25.25 22.09
N VAL A 1004 -16.58 -26.03 23.06
CA VAL A 1004 -15.79 -27.24 22.84
C VAL A 1004 -16.53 -28.44 23.44
N PRO A 1005 -17.20 -29.27 22.63
CA PRO A 1005 -17.83 -30.50 23.11
C PRO A 1005 -16.79 -31.42 23.77
N LEU A 1006 -17.12 -31.99 24.93
CA LEU A 1006 -16.23 -32.91 25.65
C LEU A 1006 -16.63 -34.36 25.37
N PRO A 1007 -15.77 -35.19 24.74
CA PRO A 1007 -16.05 -36.61 24.52
C PRO A 1007 -15.84 -37.39 25.82
N LEU A 1008 -16.88 -37.41 26.68
CA LEU A 1008 -16.82 -37.98 28.04
C LEU A 1008 -16.36 -39.44 28.09
N ASP A 1009 -16.57 -40.21 27.02
CA ASP A 1009 -16.15 -41.61 26.87
C ASP A 1009 -14.64 -41.78 26.67
N GLN A 1010 -13.92 -40.71 26.30
CA GLN A 1010 -12.47 -40.73 26.13
C GLN A 1010 -11.69 -40.37 27.41
N PHE A 1011 -12.36 -39.93 28.48
CA PHE A 1011 -11.70 -39.60 29.75
C PHE A 1011 -11.42 -40.84 30.61
N SER A 1012 -10.36 -40.78 31.40
CA SER A 1012 -10.11 -41.78 32.44
C SER A 1012 -11.13 -41.62 33.58
N PRO A 1013 -11.68 -42.72 34.15
CA PRO A 1013 -12.65 -42.61 35.24
C PRO A 1013 -12.12 -41.81 36.42
N GLY A 1014 -12.83 -40.73 36.79
CA GLY A 1014 -12.47 -39.86 37.92
C GLY A 1014 -11.38 -38.81 37.63
N ASP A 1015 -10.88 -38.72 36.39
CA ASP A 1015 -9.91 -37.70 35.98
C ASP A 1015 -10.42 -36.96 34.74
N TYR A 1016 -11.05 -35.81 34.97
CA TYR A 1016 -11.63 -34.95 33.93
C TYR A 1016 -10.76 -33.72 33.65
N ARG A 1017 -9.46 -33.81 33.89
CA ARG A 1017 -8.54 -32.74 33.51
C ARG A 1017 -8.41 -32.68 31.99
N VAL A 1018 -8.17 -31.47 31.47
CA VAL A 1018 -7.89 -31.25 30.05
C VAL A 1018 -6.67 -30.37 29.88
N ARG A 1019 -5.97 -30.53 28.76
CA ARG A 1019 -4.99 -29.56 28.25
C ARG A 1019 -5.45 -29.03 26.91
N ILE A 1020 -5.42 -27.72 26.76
CA ILE A 1020 -5.59 -27.03 25.47
C ILE A 1020 -4.18 -26.69 24.99
N ALA A 1021 -3.65 -27.45 24.02
CA ALA A 1021 -2.26 -27.31 23.57
C ALA A 1021 -2.20 -26.70 22.16
N THR A 1022 -1.33 -25.71 21.96
CA THR A 1022 -1.18 -24.98 20.70
C THR A 1022 0.21 -24.34 20.58
N SER A 1023 0.56 -23.91 19.36
CA SER A 1023 1.66 -22.97 19.11
C SER A 1023 1.16 -21.59 18.67
N MET A 1024 -0.16 -21.35 18.64
CA MET A 1024 -0.74 -20.05 18.26
C MET A 1024 -0.78 -19.09 19.43
N GLU A 1025 -0.58 -17.80 19.19
CA GLU A 1025 -0.65 -16.75 20.21
C GLU A 1025 -2.11 -16.47 20.61
N ILE A 1026 -2.63 -17.26 21.56
CA ILE A 1026 -4.02 -17.18 22.04
C ILE A 1026 -4.05 -16.76 23.51
N TYR A 1027 -4.91 -15.78 23.80
CA TYR A 1027 -5.10 -15.21 25.12
C TYR A 1027 -6.49 -15.55 25.66
N TRP A 1028 -6.54 -16.33 26.74
CA TRP A 1028 -7.79 -16.79 27.37
C TRP A 1028 -8.17 -15.91 28.56
N ASP A 1029 -9.44 -15.50 28.65
CA ASP A 1029 -9.98 -14.63 29.72
C ASP A 1029 -11.02 -15.36 30.59
N GLU A 1030 -11.63 -16.42 30.06
CA GLU A 1030 -12.64 -17.19 30.81
C GLU A 1030 -12.67 -18.64 30.38
N ALA A 1031 -12.81 -19.55 31.35
CA ALA A 1031 -13.05 -20.97 31.12
C ALA A 1031 -14.08 -21.52 32.10
N PHE A 1032 -15.09 -22.24 31.61
CA PHE A 1032 -16.04 -22.96 32.45
C PHE A 1032 -16.67 -24.14 31.72
N VAL A 1033 -17.25 -25.07 32.48
CA VAL A 1033 -17.96 -26.24 31.94
C VAL A 1033 -19.45 -26.07 32.11
N THR A 1034 -20.21 -26.46 31.10
CA THR A 1034 -21.66 -26.65 31.18
C THR A 1034 -22.00 -28.12 30.94
N THR A 1035 -22.97 -28.64 31.70
CA THR A 1035 -23.47 -30.03 31.55
C THR A 1035 -24.96 -30.06 31.25
N ASP A 1036 -25.40 -31.15 30.62
CA ASP A 1036 -26.81 -31.50 30.43
C ASP A 1036 -27.65 -30.35 29.85
N LEU A 1037 -27.31 -29.93 28.62
CA LEU A 1037 -27.99 -28.85 27.89
C LEU A 1037 -29.52 -28.93 28.09
N PRO A 1038 -30.17 -27.89 28.63
CA PRO A 1038 -31.58 -27.93 28.98
C PRO A 1038 -32.44 -27.93 27.71
N SER A 1039 -32.69 -29.12 27.17
CA SER A 1039 -33.47 -29.36 25.95
C SER A 1039 -34.91 -28.84 26.08
N ALA A 1040 -35.45 -28.81 27.31
CA ALA A 1040 -36.78 -28.27 27.61
C ALA A 1040 -36.86 -26.73 27.58
N GLU A 1041 -35.74 -26.01 27.67
CA GLU A 1041 -35.70 -24.54 27.66
C GLU A 1041 -35.55 -23.97 26.24
N VAL A 1042 -34.94 -24.72 25.31
CA VAL A 1042 -34.83 -24.33 23.89
C VAL A 1042 -36.21 -24.15 23.26
N GLY A 1043 -37.16 -25.03 23.59
CA GLY A 1043 -38.55 -24.92 23.11
C GLY A 1043 -39.33 -23.73 23.69
N LYS A 1044 -38.79 -23.02 24.69
CA LYS A 1044 -39.41 -21.81 25.25
C LYS A 1044 -38.88 -20.53 24.60
N LEU A 1045 -37.79 -20.58 23.84
CA LEU A 1045 -37.20 -19.40 23.20
C LEU A 1045 -38.20 -18.71 22.27
N LYS A 1046 -38.33 -17.39 22.40
CA LYS A 1046 -39.10 -16.59 21.45
C LYS A 1046 -38.09 -15.85 20.58
N VAL A 1047 -37.97 -16.29 19.33
CA VAL A 1047 -37.05 -15.72 18.35
C VAL A 1047 -37.86 -14.90 17.34
N VAL A 1048 -37.48 -13.64 17.17
CA VAL A 1048 -38.03 -12.76 16.13
C VAL A 1048 -36.86 -12.26 15.29
N ARG A 1049 -36.87 -12.54 13.99
CA ARG A 1049 -35.85 -12.07 13.05
C ARG A 1049 -36.32 -10.77 12.41
N LEU A 1050 -35.48 -9.75 12.50
CA LEU A 1050 -35.76 -8.42 11.95
C LEU A 1050 -34.84 -8.19 10.77
N LYS A 1051 -35.44 -7.79 9.65
CA LYS A 1051 -34.72 -7.23 8.50
C LYS A 1051 -34.41 -5.75 8.76
N PRO A 1052 -33.33 -5.21 8.18
CA PRO A 1052 -33.03 -3.80 8.31
C PRO A 1052 -34.14 -2.96 7.66
N VAL A 1053 -34.65 -1.97 8.39
CA VAL A 1053 -35.56 -0.95 7.86
C VAL A 1053 -34.81 0.26 7.31
N PHE A 1054 -33.52 0.36 7.62
CA PHE A 1054 -32.58 1.34 7.10
C PHE A 1054 -31.21 0.69 6.94
N ALA A 1055 -30.57 0.92 5.80
CA ALA A 1055 -29.17 0.59 5.58
C ALA A 1055 -28.55 1.64 4.65
N ASP A 1056 -27.51 2.32 5.10
CA ASP A 1056 -26.82 3.39 4.36
C ASP A 1056 -25.31 3.19 4.45
N LEU A 1057 -24.66 3.10 3.29
CA LEU A 1057 -23.21 3.01 3.16
C LEU A 1057 -22.64 4.40 2.90
N HIS A 1058 -21.66 4.82 3.68
CA HIS A 1058 -20.98 6.10 3.48
C HIS A 1058 -19.52 6.06 3.97
N TYR A 1059 -18.72 7.03 3.53
CA TYR A 1059 -17.38 7.20 4.09
C TYR A 1059 -17.47 7.80 5.49
N ARG A 1060 -16.86 7.14 6.47
CA ARG A 1060 -16.77 7.65 7.84
C ARG A 1060 -15.37 8.17 8.15
N GLY A 1061 -14.34 7.45 7.70
CA GLY A 1061 -12.97 7.58 8.18
C GLY A 1061 -12.64 6.51 9.23
N PHE A 1062 -11.50 6.67 9.88
CA PHE A 1062 -10.88 5.68 10.76
C PHE A 1062 -10.93 6.11 12.22
N GLY A 1063 -11.33 5.22 13.12
CA GLY A 1063 -11.26 5.45 14.55
C GLY A 1063 -9.82 5.58 15.04
N GLN A 1064 -9.58 6.29 16.14
CA GLN A 1064 -8.28 6.25 16.80
C GLN A 1064 -8.07 4.90 17.51
N PRO A 1065 -6.93 4.20 17.27
CA PRO A 1065 -6.68 2.91 17.89
C PRO A 1065 -6.35 3.05 19.38
N TYR A 1066 -6.82 2.12 20.22
CA TYR A 1066 -6.51 2.03 21.64
C TYR A 1066 -6.47 0.57 22.12
N GLN A 1067 -5.91 0.34 23.31
CA GLN A 1067 -5.91 -0.97 23.98
C GLN A 1067 -6.37 -0.80 25.43
N GLU A 1068 -7.23 -1.70 25.89
CA GLU A 1068 -7.78 -1.67 27.26
C GLU A 1068 -6.86 -2.31 28.30
N SER A 1069 -6.05 -3.29 27.89
CA SER A 1069 -5.04 -3.92 28.74
C SER A 1069 -3.80 -4.31 27.93
N PRO A 1070 -2.62 -4.53 28.56
CA PRO A 1070 -1.38 -4.86 27.86
C PRO A 1070 -1.44 -6.11 26.98
N PHE A 1071 -2.27 -7.08 27.35
CA PHE A 1071 -2.52 -8.33 26.61
C PHE A 1071 -3.91 -8.35 25.96
N GLY A 1072 -4.56 -7.19 25.83
CA GLY A 1072 -5.85 -7.05 25.19
C GLY A 1072 -5.73 -6.77 23.70
N PRO A 1073 -6.77 -7.08 22.91
CA PRO A 1073 -6.78 -6.75 21.50
C PRO A 1073 -6.78 -5.23 21.29
N GLN A 1074 -6.19 -4.78 20.19
CA GLN A 1074 -6.36 -3.41 19.71
C GLN A 1074 -7.81 -3.18 19.28
N LEU A 1075 -8.39 -2.06 19.72
CA LEU A 1075 -9.74 -1.59 19.43
C LEU A 1075 -9.69 -0.18 18.83
N PHE A 1076 -10.82 0.32 18.32
CA PHE A 1076 -10.92 1.63 17.66
C PHE A 1076 -12.01 2.48 18.32
N ALA A 1077 -11.67 3.73 18.64
CA ALA A 1077 -12.60 4.64 19.29
C ALA A 1077 -13.65 5.12 18.28
N TYR A 1078 -14.92 4.78 18.51
CA TYR A 1078 -15.99 5.10 17.56
C TYR A 1078 -16.23 6.61 17.36
N GLU A 1079 -16.01 7.43 18.40
CA GLU A 1079 -16.31 8.87 18.34
C GLU A 1079 -15.12 9.71 17.85
N ASP A 1080 -13.90 9.16 17.88
CA ASP A 1080 -12.67 9.87 17.53
C ASP A 1080 -12.20 9.42 16.15
N VAL A 1081 -12.61 10.16 15.12
CA VAL A 1081 -12.49 9.74 13.71
C VAL A 1081 -11.53 10.64 12.93
N ASP A 1082 -10.56 10.01 12.29
CA ASP A 1082 -9.70 10.59 11.28
C ASP A 1082 -10.26 10.28 9.88
N ARG A 1083 -10.65 11.32 9.15
CA ARG A 1083 -11.25 11.17 7.80
C ARG A 1083 -10.22 11.09 6.67
N ARG A 1084 -8.94 11.04 6.99
CA ARG A 1084 -7.91 10.91 5.95
C ARG A 1084 -7.80 9.45 5.52
N PRO A 1085 -7.64 9.16 4.22
CA PRO A 1085 -7.22 7.84 3.78
C PRO A 1085 -5.88 7.48 4.43
N ILE A 1086 -5.85 6.40 5.21
CA ILE A 1086 -4.63 5.89 5.85
C ILE A 1086 -4.08 4.64 5.16
N TRP A 1087 -4.85 4.07 4.24
CA TRP A 1087 -4.55 2.82 3.54
C TRP A 1087 -4.23 3.07 2.05
N LEU A 1088 -3.38 2.22 1.46
CA LEU A 1088 -3.16 2.20 0.03
C LEU A 1088 -4.49 1.75 -0.60
N PRO A 1089 -5.07 2.51 -1.53
CA PRO A 1089 -6.38 2.18 -2.06
C PRO A 1089 -6.33 0.86 -2.83
N MET A 1090 -7.13 -0.13 -2.41
CA MET A 1090 -7.34 -1.35 -3.19
C MET A 1090 -8.05 -1.01 -4.50
N PRO A 1091 -7.46 -1.27 -5.66
CA PRO A 1091 -8.16 -1.16 -6.93
C PRO A 1091 -9.33 -2.14 -6.97
N GLY A 1092 -10.49 -1.69 -7.43
CA GLY A 1092 -11.59 -2.62 -7.67
C GLY A 1092 -12.98 -2.00 -7.58
N PRO A 1093 -13.99 -2.80 -7.95
CA PRO A 1093 -15.40 -2.42 -7.80
C PRO A 1093 -15.81 -2.35 -6.33
N PHE A 1094 -16.20 -1.16 -5.86
CA PHE A 1094 -16.85 -0.96 -4.56
C PHE A 1094 -18.29 -0.47 -4.73
N THR A 1095 -19.10 -0.74 -3.73
CA THR A 1095 -20.51 -0.32 -3.74
C THR A 1095 -20.64 1.20 -3.66
N ARG A 1096 -21.55 1.76 -4.45
CA ARG A 1096 -21.96 3.17 -4.37
C ARG A 1096 -22.39 3.52 -2.94
N TYR A 1097 -22.08 4.72 -2.51
CA TYR A 1097 -22.61 5.23 -1.24
C TYR A 1097 -24.12 5.55 -1.35
N GLY A 1098 -24.74 5.72 -0.20
CA GLY A 1098 -26.17 5.91 0.00
C GLY A 1098 -26.90 4.62 0.40
N THR A 1099 -28.22 4.61 0.21
CA THR A 1099 -29.08 3.48 0.58
C THR A 1099 -28.71 2.20 -0.17
N VAL A 1100 -28.56 1.11 0.60
CA VAL A 1100 -28.23 -0.26 0.14
C VAL A 1100 -29.10 -1.33 0.82
N ARG A 1101 -30.23 -0.94 1.42
CA ARG A 1101 -31.09 -1.81 2.23
C ARG A 1101 -31.58 -3.03 1.45
N GLU A 1102 -31.99 -2.83 0.21
CA GLU A 1102 -32.47 -3.86 -0.72
C GLU A 1102 -31.41 -4.93 -1.04
N VAL A 1103 -30.12 -4.57 -0.97
CA VAL A 1103 -29.00 -5.49 -1.22
C VAL A 1103 -28.82 -6.46 -0.06
N LEU A 1104 -29.19 -6.07 1.17
CA LEU A 1104 -28.95 -6.87 2.39
C LEU A 1104 -30.15 -7.72 2.82
N GLU A 1105 -31.20 -7.81 1.99
CA GLU A 1105 -32.46 -8.46 2.35
C GLU A 1105 -32.39 -10.00 2.31
N MET A 1106 -31.58 -10.57 1.44
CA MET A 1106 -31.40 -12.02 1.29
C MET A 1106 -30.07 -12.34 0.64
N ALA A 1107 -29.56 -13.54 0.88
CA ALA A 1107 -28.29 -13.96 0.29
C ALA A 1107 -28.49 -14.44 -1.16
N ASP A 1108 -28.23 -13.57 -2.13
CA ASP A 1108 -28.48 -13.81 -3.57
C ASP A 1108 -27.30 -13.42 -4.49
N ASP A 1109 -26.08 -13.40 -3.93
CA ASP A 1109 -24.86 -12.97 -4.61
C ASP A 1109 -24.90 -11.49 -5.01
N ARG A 1110 -25.68 -10.68 -4.28
CA ARG A 1110 -25.69 -9.21 -4.37
C ARG A 1110 -25.33 -8.65 -3.02
N TYR A 1111 -24.13 -8.09 -2.94
CA TYR A 1111 -23.56 -7.71 -1.65
C TYR A 1111 -23.06 -6.27 -1.64
N VAL A 1112 -23.01 -5.70 -0.44
CA VAL A 1112 -22.32 -4.44 -0.17
C VAL A 1112 -20.83 -4.73 -0.04
N VAL A 1113 -20.05 -4.22 -0.99
CA VAL A 1113 -18.57 -4.22 -0.97
C VAL A 1113 -18.09 -2.91 -0.39
N MET A 1114 -17.45 -2.98 0.78
CA MET A 1114 -16.95 -1.83 1.52
C MET A 1114 -15.45 -1.61 1.25
N SER A 1115 -15.05 -0.34 1.13
CA SER A 1115 -13.64 0.08 1.09
C SER A 1115 -13.15 0.44 2.50
N PRO A 1116 -11.84 0.47 2.78
CA PRO A 1116 -11.35 0.94 4.08
C PRO A 1116 -11.82 2.36 4.41
N GLY A 1117 -12.29 2.57 5.64
CA GLY A 1117 -12.87 3.81 6.15
C GLY A 1117 -14.39 3.95 5.91
N ASP A 1118 -15.01 3.00 5.21
CA ASP A 1118 -16.47 2.96 5.03
C ASP A 1118 -17.19 2.53 6.33
N GLU A 1119 -18.39 3.08 6.52
CA GLU A 1119 -19.36 2.64 7.52
C GLU A 1119 -20.69 2.26 6.84
N LEU A 1120 -21.27 1.16 7.30
CA LEU A 1120 -22.64 0.75 7.00
C LEU A 1120 -23.50 0.97 8.25
N SER A 1121 -24.37 1.98 8.21
CA SER A 1121 -25.35 2.27 9.25
C SER A 1121 -26.61 1.42 9.09
N LEU A 1122 -27.01 0.70 10.13
CA LEU A 1122 -28.14 -0.22 10.13
C LEU A 1122 -29.16 0.14 11.21
N GLU A 1123 -30.45 0.15 10.86
CA GLU A 1123 -31.54 0.24 11.84
C GLU A 1123 -32.58 -0.87 11.68
N PHE A 1124 -33.11 -1.32 12.82
CA PHE A 1124 -34.15 -2.35 12.92
C PHE A 1124 -35.30 -1.86 13.79
N GLU A 1125 -36.53 -2.23 13.46
CA GLU A 1125 -37.71 -1.85 14.26
C GLU A 1125 -37.64 -2.47 15.66
N ALA A 1126 -37.76 -1.63 16.70
CA ALA A 1126 -37.64 -2.11 18.06
C ALA A 1126 -38.90 -2.87 18.50
N LEU A 1127 -38.69 -4.07 19.05
CA LEU A 1127 -39.75 -4.84 19.67
C LEU A 1127 -40.11 -4.29 21.06
N PRO A 1128 -41.37 -4.49 21.52
CA PRO A 1128 -41.74 -4.22 22.91
C PRO A 1128 -40.79 -4.92 23.91
N PRO A 1129 -40.60 -4.38 25.13
CA PRO A 1129 -39.78 -5.02 26.16
C PRO A 1129 -40.16 -6.49 26.38
N ALA A 1130 -39.17 -7.32 26.72
CA ALA A 1130 -39.42 -8.71 27.07
C ALA A 1130 -40.29 -8.83 28.34
N ASP A 1131 -40.98 -9.97 28.49
CA ASP A 1131 -41.77 -10.26 29.68
C ASP A 1131 -40.89 -10.21 30.96
N PRO A 1132 -41.43 -9.85 32.14
CA PRO A 1132 -40.64 -9.61 33.35
C PRO A 1132 -39.80 -10.80 33.86
N ASP A 1133 -40.16 -12.04 33.52
CA ASP A 1133 -39.46 -13.28 33.85
C ASP A 1133 -38.40 -13.68 32.81
N ARG A 1134 -38.31 -12.92 31.71
CA ARG A 1134 -37.41 -13.15 30.59
C ARG A 1134 -36.36 -12.04 30.48
N GLN A 1135 -35.31 -12.34 29.73
CA GLN A 1135 -34.31 -11.39 29.28
C GLN A 1135 -34.16 -11.50 27.76
N ARG A 1136 -33.80 -10.39 27.11
CA ARG A 1136 -33.58 -10.32 25.67
C ARG A 1136 -32.08 -10.33 25.38
N THR A 1137 -31.67 -11.18 24.46
CA THR A 1137 -30.34 -11.18 23.84
C THR A 1137 -30.56 -11.05 22.34
N PHE A 1138 -29.62 -10.40 21.65
CA PHE A 1138 -29.68 -10.26 20.20
C PHE A 1138 -28.61 -11.10 19.53
N ILE A 1139 -28.87 -11.52 18.30
CA ILE A 1139 -27.85 -12.06 17.40
C ILE A 1139 -27.82 -11.16 16.17
N PHE A 1140 -26.65 -10.61 15.87
CA PHE A 1140 -26.38 -10.01 14.58
C PHE A 1140 -26.00 -11.13 13.61
N TYR A 1141 -26.88 -11.39 12.66
CA TYR A 1141 -26.64 -12.34 11.60
C TYR A 1141 -26.12 -11.58 10.38
N ALA A 1142 -25.00 -12.05 9.84
CA ALA A 1142 -24.43 -11.53 8.60
C ALA A 1142 -23.88 -12.66 7.73
N SER A 1143 -24.27 -12.65 6.46
CA SER A 1143 -23.75 -13.54 5.43
C SER A 1143 -22.81 -12.78 4.52
N GLY A 1144 -21.62 -13.32 4.25
CA GLY A 1144 -20.67 -12.63 3.40
C GLY A 1144 -19.31 -13.28 3.28
N TRP A 1145 -18.41 -12.53 2.68
CA TRP A 1145 -16.99 -12.81 2.58
C TRP A 1145 -16.17 -11.62 3.07
N LEU A 1146 -14.89 -11.85 3.28
CA LEU A 1146 -13.91 -10.81 3.57
C LEU A 1146 -12.68 -11.06 2.71
N LYS A 1147 -12.04 -10.01 2.21
CA LYS A 1147 -10.79 -10.14 1.49
C LYS A 1147 -9.75 -9.19 2.07
N ASP A 1148 -8.59 -9.72 2.43
CA ASP A 1148 -7.46 -8.91 2.87
C ASP A 1148 -6.66 -8.36 1.67
N PHE A 1149 -5.89 -7.31 1.93
CA PHE A 1149 -4.92 -6.74 0.98
C PHE A 1149 -3.52 -7.28 1.12
N ASP A 1150 -3.37 -8.49 1.62
CA ASP A 1150 -2.05 -9.07 1.72
C ASP A 1150 -1.52 -9.34 0.30
N MET A 1151 -0.32 -8.82 0.00
CA MET A 1151 0.30 -8.92 -1.33
C MET A 1151 0.57 -10.38 -1.74
N ASN A 1152 0.66 -11.30 -0.78
CA ASN A 1152 0.81 -12.74 -1.03
C ASN A 1152 -0.53 -13.50 -1.11
N GLY A 1153 -1.66 -12.82 -0.86
CA GLY A 1153 -3.02 -13.33 -1.01
C GLY A 1153 -3.36 -13.63 -2.46
N VAL A 1154 -4.23 -14.61 -2.68
CA VAL A 1154 -4.70 -14.95 -4.02
C VAL A 1154 -5.63 -13.85 -4.51
N SER A 1155 -5.21 -13.18 -5.59
CA SER A 1155 -5.85 -11.96 -6.09
C SER A 1155 -5.89 -10.82 -5.06
N GLY A 1156 -4.98 -10.79 -4.07
CA GLY A 1156 -4.93 -9.78 -3.00
C GLY A 1156 -4.71 -8.34 -3.48
N GLU A 1157 -4.32 -8.17 -4.74
CA GLU A 1157 -4.14 -6.88 -5.41
C GLU A 1157 -5.42 -6.07 -5.64
N ALA A 1158 -6.62 -6.68 -5.52
CA ALA A 1158 -7.86 -6.01 -5.90
C ALA A 1158 -9.12 -6.54 -5.19
N ALA A 1159 -10.21 -5.77 -5.26
CA ALA A 1159 -11.55 -6.23 -4.83
C ALA A 1159 -12.11 -7.35 -5.69
N ALA A 1160 -11.63 -7.40 -6.93
CA ALA A 1160 -11.97 -8.43 -7.88
C ALA A 1160 -11.00 -9.63 -7.76
N PRO A 1161 -11.38 -10.82 -8.25
CA PRO A 1161 -12.71 -11.16 -8.71
C PRO A 1161 -13.73 -11.17 -7.56
N LEU A 1162 -14.95 -10.81 -7.91
CA LEU A 1162 -16.08 -10.67 -7.00
C LEU A 1162 -16.70 -12.07 -6.73
N PRO A 1163 -16.75 -12.55 -5.47
CA PRO A 1163 -17.17 -13.93 -5.16
C PRO A 1163 -18.65 -14.17 -5.47
N PHE A 1164 -19.04 -15.43 -5.60
CA PHE A 1164 -20.45 -15.85 -5.65
C PHE A 1164 -20.58 -17.29 -5.12
N ALA A 1165 -21.73 -17.65 -4.55
CA ALA A 1165 -21.90 -18.87 -3.77
C ALA A 1165 -21.69 -20.16 -4.59
N ALA A 1166 -22.04 -20.15 -5.88
CA ALA A 1166 -21.93 -21.31 -6.76
C ALA A 1166 -20.53 -21.52 -7.36
N MET A 1167 -19.54 -20.68 -7.02
CA MET A 1167 -18.20 -20.79 -7.59
C MET A 1167 -17.49 -22.09 -7.19
N SER A 1168 -16.80 -22.71 -8.14
CA SER A 1168 -16.11 -23.99 -7.88
C SER A 1168 -14.84 -23.82 -7.04
N LYS A 1169 -14.18 -22.68 -7.17
CA LYS A 1169 -12.99 -22.26 -6.43
C LYS A 1169 -12.86 -20.74 -6.48
N TYR A 1170 -12.02 -20.18 -5.62
CA TYR A 1170 -11.60 -18.78 -5.70
C TYR A 1170 -10.09 -18.67 -5.97
N PRO A 1171 -9.63 -17.82 -6.90
CA PRO A 1171 -10.42 -17.13 -7.91
C PRO A 1171 -11.01 -18.16 -8.89
N TYR A 1172 -12.27 -17.95 -9.28
CA TYR A 1172 -12.92 -18.77 -10.29
C TYR A 1172 -12.29 -18.49 -11.66
N ALA A 1173 -12.24 -19.51 -12.51
CA ALA A 1173 -11.71 -19.39 -13.86
C ALA A 1173 -12.85 -19.56 -14.88
N PRO A 1174 -12.71 -19.00 -16.08
CA PRO A 1174 -13.72 -19.17 -17.13
C PRO A 1174 -14.03 -20.66 -17.39
N PRO A 1175 -15.28 -21.01 -17.70
CA PRO A 1175 -16.40 -20.11 -18.08
C PRO A 1175 -17.18 -19.52 -16.90
N GLU A 1176 -16.77 -19.76 -15.66
CA GLU A 1176 -17.45 -19.21 -14.47
C GLU A 1176 -17.36 -17.68 -14.44
N VAL A 1177 -18.50 -17.02 -14.18
CA VAL A 1177 -18.64 -15.57 -14.06
C VAL A 1177 -19.64 -15.24 -12.96
N HIS A 1178 -19.56 -14.03 -12.42
CA HIS A 1178 -20.54 -13.54 -11.46
C HIS A 1178 -21.97 -13.60 -12.06
N PRO A 1179 -22.97 -14.12 -11.35
CA PRO A 1179 -24.27 -14.47 -11.92
C PRO A 1179 -25.12 -13.25 -12.33
N ASP A 1180 -24.88 -12.07 -11.74
CA ASP A 1180 -25.66 -10.85 -12.03
C ASP A 1180 -24.80 -9.65 -12.48
N PRO A 1181 -24.50 -9.52 -13.79
CA PRO A 1181 -23.79 -8.37 -14.33
C PRO A 1181 -24.56 -7.05 -14.25
N SER A 1182 -25.89 -7.10 -14.09
CA SER A 1182 -26.72 -5.88 -14.01
C SER A 1182 -26.57 -5.20 -12.65
N PHE A 1183 -26.60 -5.99 -11.58
CA PHE A 1183 -26.26 -5.55 -10.22
C PHE A 1183 -24.88 -4.89 -10.17
N LEU A 1184 -23.86 -5.52 -10.77
CA LEU A 1184 -22.51 -4.98 -10.80
C LEU A 1184 -22.47 -3.58 -11.43
N ARG A 1185 -23.15 -3.36 -12.57
CA ARG A 1185 -23.19 -2.03 -13.21
C ARG A 1185 -23.92 -0.98 -12.38
N GLU A 1186 -24.93 -1.38 -11.62
CA GLU A 1186 -25.75 -0.44 -10.84
C GLU A 1186 -25.10 -0.08 -9.49
N TYR A 1187 -24.56 -1.06 -8.78
CA TYR A 1187 -24.05 -0.88 -7.42
C TYR A 1187 -22.54 -0.72 -7.38
N MET A 1188 -21.78 -1.44 -8.21
CA MET A 1188 -20.32 -1.42 -8.17
C MET A 1188 -19.71 -0.29 -9.01
N THR A 1189 -19.97 0.94 -8.60
CA THR A 1189 -19.62 2.15 -9.38
C THR A 1189 -18.50 2.98 -8.75
N ARG A 1190 -18.06 2.65 -7.53
CA ARG A 1190 -16.91 3.26 -6.89
C ARG A 1190 -15.64 2.48 -7.26
N SER A 1191 -14.56 3.20 -7.52
CA SER A 1191 -13.21 2.65 -7.57
C SER A 1191 -12.29 3.52 -6.73
N ALA A 1192 -11.33 2.87 -6.06
CA ALA A 1192 -10.28 3.59 -5.37
C ALA A 1192 -9.17 3.96 -6.38
N GLN A 1193 -8.60 5.17 -6.29
CA GLN A 1193 -7.60 5.68 -7.23
C GLN A 1193 -6.23 5.68 -6.59
N LEU A 1194 -5.33 4.86 -7.14
CA LEU A 1194 -3.95 4.70 -6.68
C LEU A 1194 -3.16 6.01 -6.83
N GLU A 1195 -3.33 6.69 -7.95
CA GLU A 1195 -2.66 7.95 -8.24
C GLU A 1195 -3.08 9.04 -7.24
N ALA A 1196 -4.36 9.07 -6.86
CA ALA A 1196 -4.86 10.04 -5.89
C ALA A 1196 -4.22 9.84 -4.49
N PHE A 1197 -3.93 8.60 -4.10
CA PHE A 1197 -3.16 8.34 -2.90
C PHE A 1197 -1.76 8.94 -3.02
N TRP A 1198 -0.99 8.56 -4.04
CA TRP A 1198 0.39 9.02 -4.19
C TRP A 1198 0.52 10.53 -4.38
N ASP A 1199 -0.44 11.13 -5.08
CA ASP A 1199 -0.40 12.55 -5.41
C ASP A 1199 -0.79 13.43 -4.21
N ALA A 1200 -1.46 12.88 -3.18
CA ALA A 1200 -1.95 13.59 -2.00
C ALA A 1200 -0.89 14.38 -1.21
N LEU A 1201 0.40 14.01 -1.32
CA LEU A 1201 1.49 14.72 -0.64
C LEU A 1201 2.24 15.70 -1.52
N ARG A 1202 2.00 15.70 -2.83
CA ARG A 1202 2.75 16.55 -3.74
C ARG A 1202 2.35 18.02 -3.56
N PRO A 1203 3.32 18.95 -3.50
CA PRO A 1203 3.08 20.33 -3.81
C PRO A 1203 2.82 20.36 -5.30
N ALA A 1204 1.59 20.66 -5.66
CA ALA A 1204 1.20 20.94 -7.02
C ALA A 1204 2.18 21.95 -7.66
N ALA A 1205 3.04 21.44 -8.56
CA ALA A 1205 4.15 22.12 -9.24
C ALA A 1205 4.55 21.36 -10.53
N GLY A 1206 4.08 21.82 -11.69
CA GLY A 1206 4.79 21.74 -12.98
C GLY A 1206 4.79 20.41 -13.75
N SER A 1207 3.72 20.12 -14.48
CA SER A 1207 3.83 19.27 -15.68
C SER A 1207 4.58 20.02 -16.80
N PRO A 1208 5.47 19.35 -17.56
CA PRO A 1208 6.10 19.95 -18.73
C PRO A 1208 5.10 20.00 -19.89
N GLN A 1209 4.23 21.02 -19.92
CA GLN A 1209 3.51 21.34 -21.15
C GLN A 1209 4.33 22.34 -21.97
N ASN A 1210 4.72 21.89 -23.17
CA ASN A 1210 5.40 22.67 -24.20
C ASN A 1210 4.79 24.06 -24.40
N TRP A 1211 5.48 25.11 -23.97
CA TRP A 1211 5.32 26.46 -24.50
C TRP A 1211 6.56 26.80 -25.31
N SER A 1212 6.67 26.25 -26.52
CA SER A 1212 7.60 26.79 -27.50
C SER A 1212 7.01 28.08 -28.07
N ALA A 1213 7.80 29.15 -27.96
CA ALA A 1213 7.52 30.42 -28.60
C ALA A 1213 7.58 30.28 -30.14
N ARG A 1214 6.41 30.17 -30.79
CA ARG A 1214 6.00 30.82 -32.06
C ARG A 1214 4.81 30.12 -32.71
#